data_AF-A0AAE7DP86-F1
#
_entry.id   AF-A0AAE7DP86-F1
#
_cell.length_a   1.000
_cell.length_b   1.000
_cell.length_c   1.000
_cell.angle_alpha   90.00
_cell.angle_beta   90.00
_cell.angle_gamma   90.00
#
_symmetry.space_group_name_H-M   'P 1'
#
loop_
_entity.id
_entity.type
_entity.pdbx_description
1 polymer ?
#
loop_
_entity_poly.entity_id
_entity_poly.type
_entity_poly.pdbx_seq_one_letter_code
_entity_poly.pdbx_strand_id
1 'polypeptide(L)'
;MPKTTITSLLIGSTLMIGNHVMAAPVHGPFDAPLADEVKVLEMLKKSGRIPTLASPEMEQAALTRYYRDKSRAYNGNSGTLAVKEGKVRERILKKIRLNGTARPGDRVPTLLLKAIEKEHYRGKMRKDKILAILVDFPDYPKNSVTPELTKMYYPDYSQAHYNDLLFSSKGYAGPNGERFISMRQFYEQQSGQSYSVRGQVAGWYTARKDAAYYGSNQNETAVRELVKEALAQVAADPAIDLAEFDQEDRYDLNGNGNRDEPDGLIDHLMIFHSSVGEEAGGGDLGENAIWAHRWNLGAPYPIPGTSSPNGDFGGQFAAYDYTIQPIDAAAGVCAHEYGHDLGLPDEYDTKYSGKGEPVATWSIMSSGSWAGVIGGTEPTGFSPWAKEFLQASLGGNWLHGSNVQLADLNPRGNVYMLDQANDKGRNDDVVRINLPAKQVPLNPPYAGQYQYHGGKGNNLDNRMSLKLDLGGRQSSSLLFKAWYQIEDGFDYGRVLVNGEPIPGNLTTSDDPNRIGFGVGITGNSNGWTDAEFDLTPWAGQQITLTLQYQSDGGVAENGLFVDELQILADGDTLLSDGAEGSAAFTLAGFVKNDGNEAKDHYYLAEWRNHAGVDKGLAHINVADQLMRYEPGMLLWYVDSSQANNWVGQHPGEGFLGVVDGDQRTLTWSDGAVAGTRYQIHDAAFGLGFQRPLDLKHPSGSLLRDFWITPNRVFKDSRSYQSKEIPDAGRLLPEYGLKISVTGQARDMSTGRIIVSRH
;
A
#
# COMPACT_ATOMS: atom_id res chain seq x y z
N MET A 1 43.64 -11.45 35.35
CA MET A 1 43.94 -12.14 34.07
C MET A 1 43.62 -13.62 34.30
N PRO A 2 42.82 -14.27 33.44
CA PRO A 2 43.05 -14.35 32.00
C PRO A 2 41.87 -13.88 31.13
N LYS A 3 42.21 -13.68 29.84
CA LYS A 3 41.35 -13.26 28.73
C LYS A 3 40.46 -14.42 28.28
N THR A 4 39.15 -14.19 28.18
CA THR A 4 38.21 -15.05 27.45
C THR A 4 37.93 -14.42 26.09
N THR A 5 38.37 -15.14 25.06
CA THR A 5 38.12 -14.89 23.64
C THR A 5 36.63 -15.09 23.37
N ILE A 6 35.94 -14.07 22.87
CA ILE A 6 34.58 -14.20 22.34
C ILE A 6 34.71 -14.55 20.86
N THR A 7 34.40 -15.80 20.54
CA THR A 7 34.23 -16.29 19.17
C THR A 7 32.84 -15.85 18.70
N SER A 8 32.78 -14.87 17.79
CA SER A 8 31.55 -14.47 17.11
C SER A 8 31.20 -15.53 16.05
N LEU A 9 30.18 -16.35 16.35
CA LEU A 9 29.56 -17.24 15.37
C LEU A 9 28.56 -16.39 14.54
N LEU A 10 28.95 -16.04 13.31
CA LEU A 10 28.00 -15.57 12.30
C LEU A 10 27.17 -16.77 11.85
N ILE A 11 25.95 -16.91 12.35
CA ILE A 11 24.93 -17.78 11.74
C ILE A 11 24.10 -16.89 10.83
N GLY A 12 24.52 -16.79 9.57
CA GLY A 12 23.72 -16.20 8.49
C GLY A 12 22.52 -17.09 8.23
N SER A 13 21.35 -16.67 8.69
CA SER A 13 20.06 -17.24 8.32
C SER A 13 19.48 -16.38 7.21
N THR A 14 19.79 -16.74 5.97
CA THR A 14 19.25 -16.08 4.77
C THR A 14 17.81 -16.57 4.57
N LEU A 15 16.84 -15.86 5.17
CA LEU A 15 15.44 -16.00 4.75
C LEU A 15 15.31 -15.26 3.40
N MET A 16 15.19 -16.04 2.33
CA MET A 16 14.86 -15.56 0.99
C MET A 16 13.46 -14.94 1.01
N ILE A 17 13.38 -13.61 1.00
CA ILE A 17 12.17 -12.88 0.66
C ILE A 17 12.35 -12.46 -0.80
N GLY A 18 11.68 -13.17 -1.71
CA GLY A 18 11.58 -12.74 -3.10
C GLY A 18 10.80 -11.43 -3.16
N ASN A 19 11.42 -10.37 -3.69
CA ASN A 19 10.76 -9.10 -3.93
C ASN A 19 10.00 -9.18 -5.26
N HIS A 20 8.72 -9.55 -5.18
CA HIS A 20 7.82 -9.50 -6.33
C HIS A 20 7.65 -8.08 -6.88
N VAL A 21 7.55 -7.97 -8.21
CA VAL A 21 7.03 -6.81 -8.93
C VAL A 21 5.76 -6.31 -8.25
N MET A 22 5.74 -5.03 -7.87
CA MET A 22 4.74 -4.48 -6.96
C MET A 22 3.37 -4.32 -7.63
N ALA A 23 2.61 -5.42 -7.72
CA ALA A 23 1.18 -5.35 -7.45
C ALA A 23 0.98 -4.78 -6.03
N ALA A 24 -0.18 -4.20 -5.72
CA ALA A 24 -0.52 -4.02 -4.30
C ALA A 24 -0.32 -5.38 -3.60
N PRO A 25 0.29 -5.43 -2.40
CA PRO A 25 0.44 -6.70 -1.70
C PRO A 25 -0.92 -7.41 -1.72
N VAL A 26 -0.92 -8.69 -2.12
CA VAL A 26 -2.14 -9.47 -2.23
C VAL A 26 -2.73 -9.57 -0.82
N HIS A 27 -3.71 -8.72 -0.53
CA HIS A 27 -4.42 -8.72 0.74
C HIS A 27 -5.50 -9.77 0.64
N GLY A 28 -5.37 -10.85 1.43
CA GLY A 28 -6.41 -11.86 1.68
C GLY A 28 -7.80 -11.21 1.86
N PRO A 29 -8.90 -11.97 1.82
CA PRO A 29 -10.24 -11.47 2.12
C PRO A 29 -10.44 -11.11 3.61
N PHE A 30 -9.46 -10.44 4.21
CA PHE A 30 -9.35 -10.16 5.64
C PHE A 30 -8.58 -8.88 5.90
N ASP A 31 -9.27 -7.90 6.48
CA ASP A 31 -8.76 -6.61 6.92
C ASP A 31 -9.09 -6.40 8.40
N ALA A 32 -8.09 -6.39 9.28
CA ALA A 32 -8.33 -6.27 10.72
C ALA A 32 -8.45 -4.84 11.24
N PRO A 33 -7.92 -3.78 10.60
CA PRO A 33 -8.34 -2.44 10.94
C PRO A 33 -9.79 -2.14 10.62
N LEU A 34 -10.42 -2.96 9.78
CA LEU A 34 -11.87 -3.00 9.68
C LEU A 34 -12.58 -3.63 10.89
N ALA A 35 -11.86 -4.10 11.91
CA ALA A 35 -12.50 -4.69 13.08
C ALA A 35 -12.97 -3.64 14.09
N ASP A 36 -14.22 -3.78 14.53
CA ASP A 36 -14.61 -3.31 15.86
C ASP A 36 -13.97 -4.27 16.89
N GLU A 37 -12.74 -3.94 17.31
CA GLU A 37 -11.96 -4.74 18.27
C GLU A 37 -12.77 -5.08 19.52
N VAL A 38 -13.65 -4.18 19.98
CA VAL A 38 -14.50 -4.40 21.16
C VAL A 38 -15.49 -5.53 20.88
N LYS A 39 -16.16 -5.49 19.72
CA LYS A 39 -17.12 -6.53 19.33
C LYS A 39 -16.47 -7.87 19.04
N VAL A 40 -15.30 -7.89 18.40
CA VAL A 40 -14.52 -9.11 18.21
C VAL A 40 -14.14 -9.70 19.57
N LEU A 41 -13.68 -8.88 20.52
CA LEU A 41 -13.38 -9.33 21.88
C LEU A 41 -14.63 -9.85 22.62
N GLU A 42 -15.78 -9.20 22.48
CA GLU A 42 -17.06 -9.68 23.03
C GLU A 42 -17.42 -11.06 22.45
N MET A 43 -17.27 -11.25 21.14
CA MET A 43 -17.48 -12.54 20.47
C MET A 43 -16.53 -13.61 21.02
N LEU A 44 -15.24 -13.30 21.16
CA LEU A 44 -14.22 -14.23 21.70
C LEU A 44 -14.46 -14.56 23.19
N LYS A 45 -14.97 -13.61 23.99
CA LYS A 45 -15.38 -13.84 25.39
C LYS A 45 -16.62 -14.73 25.46
N LYS A 46 -17.63 -14.44 24.63
CA LYS A 46 -18.89 -15.19 24.56
C LYS A 46 -18.67 -16.64 24.12
N SER A 47 -17.72 -16.88 23.21
CA SER A 47 -17.33 -18.23 22.77
C SER A 47 -16.42 -18.97 23.77
N GLY A 48 -15.98 -18.31 24.85
CA GLY A 48 -15.10 -18.89 25.87
C GLY A 48 -13.64 -19.03 25.43
N ARG A 49 -13.24 -18.44 24.29
CA ARG A 49 -11.83 -18.42 23.83
C ARG A 49 -10.94 -17.57 24.72
N ILE A 50 -11.51 -16.55 25.37
CA ILE A 50 -10.85 -15.75 26.40
C ILE A 50 -11.75 -15.51 27.62
N PRO A 51 -11.18 -15.27 28.81
CA PRO A 51 -11.98 -14.94 30.01
C PRO A 51 -12.75 -13.62 29.86
N THR A 52 -13.92 -13.53 30.51
CA THR A 52 -14.78 -12.33 30.47
C THR A 52 -14.11 -11.07 31.02
N LEU A 53 -13.22 -11.21 32.02
CA LEU A 53 -12.44 -10.14 32.63
C LEU A 53 -10.95 -10.26 32.27
N ALA A 54 -10.65 -10.59 31.01
CA ALA A 54 -9.28 -10.59 30.49
C ALA A 54 -8.60 -9.23 30.71
N SER A 55 -7.29 -9.25 30.99
CA SER A 55 -6.50 -8.02 31.05
C SER A 55 -6.31 -7.44 29.64
N PRO A 56 -5.99 -6.13 29.51
CA PRO A 56 -5.66 -5.51 28.21
C PRO A 56 -4.60 -6.29 27.42
N GLU A 57 -3.58 -6.83 28.09
CA GLU A 57 -2.54 -7.63 27.46
C GLU A 57 -3.07 -8.97 26.91
N MET A 58 -3.94 -9.65 27.67
CA MET A 58 -4.57 -10.89 27.22
C MET A 58 -5.51 -10.67 26.03
N GLU A 59 -6.27 -9.57 26.05
CA GLU A 59 -7.15 -9.18 24.95
C GLU A 59 -6.35 -8.86 23.69
N GLN A 60 -5.29 -8.06 23.81
CA GLN A 60 -4.39 -7.76 22.69
C GLN A 60 -3.78 -9.04 22.11
N ALA A 61 -3.27 -9.94 22.96
CA ALA A 61 -2.69 -11.20 22.51
C ALA A 61 -3.73 -12.10 21.80
N ALA A 62 -4.97 -12.08 22.27
CA ALA A 62 -6.07 -12.83 21.66
C ALA A 62 -6.49 -12.24 20.31
N LEU A 63 -6.60 -10.92 20.18
CA LEU A 63 -6.86 -10.24 18.91
C LEU A 63 -5.75 -10.52 17.91
N THR A 64 -4.49 -10.29 18.27
CA THR A 64 -3.34 -10.57 17.41
C THR A 64 -3.31 -12.02 16.95
N ARG A 65 -3.60 -12.97 17.84
CA ARG A 65 -3.69 -14.39 17.47
C ARG A 65 -4.86 -14.65 16.52
N TYR A 66 -6.04 -14.15 16.84
CA TYR A 66 -7.24 -14.35 16.02
C TYR A 66 -7.04 -13.78 14.61
N TYR A 67 -6.52 -12.55 14.48
CA TYR A 67 -6.23 -11.92 13.20
C TYR A 67 -5.12 -12.64 12.41
N ARG A 68 -4.09 -13.13 13.10
CA ARG A 68 -3.05 -13.94 12.45
C ARG A 68 -3.57 -15.28 11.96
N ASP A 69 -4.37 -15.97 12.76
CA ASP A 69 -4.98 -17.25 12.39
C ASP A 69 -5.90 -17.05 11.18
N LYS A 70 -6.66 -15.94 11.15
CA LYS A 70 -7.48 -15.51 10.01
C LYS A 70 -6.66 -15.21 8.76
N SER A 71 -5.65 -14.34 8.87
CA SER A 71 -4.76 -14.00 7.76
C SER A 71 -4.09 -15.24 7.17
N ARG A 72 -3.71 -16.23 8.00
CA ARG A 72 -3.11 -17.51 7.55
C ARG A 72 -4.11 -18.50 6.96
N ALA A 73 -5.38 -18.41 7.35
CA ALA A 73 -6.44 -19.25 6.80
C ALA A 73 -6.77 -18.88 5.35
N TYR A 74 -6.14 -17.85 4.79
CA TYR A 74 -6.28 -17.44 3.40
C TYR A 74 -4.92 -17.48 2.67
N ASN A 75 -4.71 -18.48 1.82
CA ASN A 75 -3.51 -18.60 0.96
C ASN A 75 -3.86 -18.37 -0.52
N GLY A 76 -4.80 -17.45 -0.77
CA GLY A 76 -5.35 -17.20 -2.09
C GLY A 76 -4.32 -16.65 -3.10
N ASN A 77 -4.44 -17.06 -4.36
CA ASN A 77 -3.67 -16.53 -5.48
C ASN A 77 -4.15 -15.09 -5.81
N SER A 78 -3.22 -14.21 -6.20
CA SER A 78 -3.45 -12.83 -6.67
C SER A 78 -4.43 -12.74 -7.84
N GLY A 79 -4.59 -13.83 -8.58
CA GLY A 79 -5.49 -13.94 -9.72
C GLY A 79 -4.84 -13.50 -11.03
N THR A 80 -5.53 -13.74 -12.14
CA THR A 80 -4.91 -13.67 -13.47
C THR A 80 -4.57 -12.27 -13.97
N LEU A 81 -5.12 -11.20 -13.37
CA LEU A 81 -4.85 -9.81 -13.78
C LEU A 81 -3.81 -9.09 -12.91
N ALA A 82 -3.27 -9.73 -11.87
CA ALA A 82 -2.35 -9.11 -10.92
C ALA A 82 -1.09 -8.50 -11.59
N VAL A 83 -0.55 -9.16 -12.62
CA VAL A 83 0.60 -8.64 -13.38
C VAL A 83 0.25 -7.36 -14.14
N LYS A 84 -0.96 -7.28 -14.73
CA LYS A 84 -1.42 -6.07 -15.42
C LYS A 84 -1.68 -4.94 -14.42
N GLU A 85 -2.29 -5.25 -13.28
CA GLU A 85 -2.49 -4.30 -12.18
C GLU A 85 -1.16 -3.72 -11.67
N GLY A 86 -0.16 -4.56 -11.43
CA GLY A 86 1.19 -4.12 -11.05
C GLY A 86 1.83 -3.18 -12.07
N LYS A 87 1.69 -3.47 -13.37
CA LYS A 87 2.18 -2.58 -14.45
C LYS A 87 1.46 -1.23 -14.48
N VAL A 88 0.14 -1.21 -14.25
CA VAL A 88 -0.63 0.03 -14.17
C VAL A 88 -0.17 0.84 -12.94
N ARG A 89 -0.04 0.18 -11.79
CA ARG A 89 0.43 0.78 -10.53
C ARG A 89 1.82 1.40 -10.68
N GLU A 90 2.78 0.68 -11.25
CA GLU A 90 4.12 1.23 -11.50
C GLU A 90 4.08 2.46 -12.41
N ARG A 91 3.24 2.43 -13.47
CA ARG A 91 3.05 3.59 -14.35
C ARG A 91 2.49 4.78 -13.59
N ILE A 92 1.57 4.58 -12.66
CA ILE A 92 1.01 5.64 -11.79
C ILE A 92 2.09 6.18 -10.84
N LEU A 93 2.81 5.31 -10.14
CA LEU A 93 3.86 5.72 -9.20
C LEU A 93 4.96 6.55 -9.90
N LYS A 94 5.34 6.18 -11.13
CA LYS A 94 6.29 6.95 -11.95
C LYS A 94 5.76 8.34 -12.37
N LYS A 95 4.43 8.52 -12.43
CA LYS A 95 3.75 9.79 -12.75
C LYS A 95 3.58 10.72 -11.54
N ILE A 96 3.81 10.27 -10.31
CA ILE A 96 3.69 11.14 -9.13
C ILE A 96 4.60 12.35 -9.30
N ARG A 97 3.99 13.52 -9.39
CA ARG A 97 4.65 14.82 -9.53
C ARG A 97 3.87 15.83 -8.69
N LEU A 98 4.55 16.43 -7.72
CA LEU A 98 4.04 17.61 -7.03
C LEU A 98 4.69 18.85 -7.66
N ASN A 99 3.87 19.76 -8.16
CA ASN A 99 4.30 20.96 -8.91
C ASN A 99 4.05 22.26 -8.12
N GLY A 100 4.24 22.25 -6.80
CA GLY A 100 4.23 23.47 -5.98
C GLY A 100 5.61 24.07 -5.82
N THR A 101 5.71 25.39 -6.02
CA THR A 101 6.90 26.18 -5.73
C THR A 101 6.73 26.92 -4.40
N ALA A 102 7.75 26.86 -3.53
CA ALA A 102 7.81 27.68 -2.32
C ALA A 102 7.51 29.15 -2.67
N ARG A 103 6.55 29.79 -1.97
CA ARG A 103 6.25 31.21 -2.19
C ARG A 103 7.36 32.04 -1.53
N PRO A 104 8.21 32.75 -2.29
CA PRO A 104 9.18 33.66 -1.69
C PRO A 104 8.43 34.93 -1.27
N GLY A 105 8.04 35.05 0.00
CA GLY A 105 7.38 36.29 0.44
C GLY A 105 6.99 36.40 1.90
N ASP A 106 6.51 35.35 2.55
CA ASP A 106 5.89 35.51 3.87
C ASP A 106 6.91 35.40 5.02
N ARG A 107 7.82 36.39 5.07
CA ARG A 107 8.75 36.62 6.19
C ARG A 107 8.16 37.45 7.33
N VAL A 108 6.85 37.68 7.35
CA VAL A 108 6.22 38.47 8.43
C VAL A 108 5.73 37.51 9.52
N PRO A 109 6.39 37.45 10.70
CA PRO A 109 5.96 36.58 11.79
C PRO A 109 4.71 37.14 12.45
N THR A 110 3.53 36.69 12.02
CA THR A 110 2.30 36.78 12.84
C THR A 110 1.99 35.41 13.42
N LEU A 111 1.81 35.30 14.74
CA LEU A 111 1.40 34.03 15.38
C LEU A 111 -0.01 33.59 14.95
N LEU A 112 -0.89 34.57 14.73
CA LEU A 112 -2.24 34.37 14.23
C LEU A 112 -2.25 34.46 12.71
N LEU A 113 -2.65 33.36 12.08
CA LEU A 113 -2.88 33.27 10.64
C LEU A 113 -4.36 33.54 10.31
N LYS A 114 -4.64 33.82 9.05
CA LYS A 114 -6.01 33.80 8.53
C LYS A 114 -6.49 32.35 8.46
N ALA A 115 -7.81 32.17 8.59
CA ALA A 115 -8.45 30.90 8.29
C ALA A 115 -8.30 30.54 6.80
N ILE A 116 -8.52 29.26 6.50
CA ILE A 116 -8.51 28.72 5.14
C ILE A 116 -9.37 29.56 4.20
N GLU A 117 -8.81 29.90 3.05
CA GLU A 117 -9.56 30.48 1.94
C GLU A 117 -9.89 29.37 0.95
N LYS A 118 -11.09 28.80 1.07
CA LYS A 118 -11.53 27.69 0.22
C LYS A 118 -11.49 28.07 -1.25
N GLU A 119 -10.95 27.17 -2.05
CA GLU A 119 -11.00 27.28 -3.50
C GLU A 119 -12.16 26.46 -4.06
N HIS A 120 -12.65 26.90 -5.22
CA HIS A 120 -13.66 26.17 -5.97
C HIS A 120 -12.98 25.50 -7.16
N TYR A 121 -13.07 24.17 -7.22
CA TYR A 121 -12.60 23.42 -8.37
C TYR A 121 -13.42 23.79 -9.62
N ARG A 122 -12.71 24.10 -10.71
CA ARG A 122 -13.32 24.50 -12.00
C ARG A 122 -13.08 23.49 -13.11
N GLY A 123 -12.37 22.40 -12.83
CA GLY A 123 -12.13 21.34 -13.80
C GLY A 123 -13.32 20.40 -13.96
N LYS A 124 -13.15 19.37 -14.78
CA LYS A 124 -14.18 18.34 -15.00
C LYS A 124 -14.20 17.40 -13.79
N MET A 125 -15.38 17.21 -13.21
CA MET A 125 -15.61 16.19 -12.19
C MET A 125 -15.76 14.82 -12.85
N ARG A 126 -14.89 13.86 -12.50
CA ARG A 126 -15.03 12.44 -12.85
C ARG A 126 -16.10 11.79 -11.97
N LYS A 127 -16.89 10.87 -12.56
CA LYS A 127 -18.06 10.25 -11.92
C LYS A 127 -18.18 8.78 -12.27
N ASP A 128 -17.62 7.95 -11.42
CA ASP A 128 -17.54 6.52 -11.68
C ASP A 128 -18.81 5.83 -11.18
N LYS A 129 -19.22 4.79 -11.90
CA LYS A 129 -20.47 4.07 -11.64
C LYS A 129 -20.20 2.80 -10.85
N ILE A 130 -20.96 2.61 -9.77
CA ILE A 130 -20.89 1.44 -8.90
C ILE A 130 -22.16 0.62 -9.04
N LEU A 131 -22.02 -0.67 -9.28
CA LEU A 131 -23.10 -1.64 -9.13
C LEU A 131 -23.09 -2.20 -7.71
N ALA A 132 -24.05 -1.79 -6.89
CA ALA A 132 -24.24 -2.34 -5.56
C ALA A 132 -25.29 -3.46 -5.60
N ILE A 133 -24.98 -4.64 -5.06
CA ILE A 133 -25.88 -5.81 -5.07
C ILE A 133 -26.17 -6.24 -3.63
N LEU A 134 -27.45 -6.26 -3.27
CA LEU A 134 -27.91 -6.74 -1.97
C LEU A 134 -28.24 -8.23 -2.05
N VAL A 135 -27.71 -9.03 -1.12
CA VAL A 135 -27.84 -10.49 -1.09
C VAL A 135 -28.25 -10.98 0.29
N ASP A 136 -29.35 -11.74 0.37
CA ASP A 136 -29.77 -12.42 1.59
C ASP A 136 -29.65 -13.94 1.48
N PHE A 137 -29.88 -14.63 2.60
CA PHE A 137 -29.72 -16.08 2.70
C PHE A 137 -31.06 -16.74 3.05
N PRO A 138 -31.28 -18.03 2.71
CA PRO A 138 -32.50 -18.74 3.06
C PRO A 138 -32.79 -18.78 4.57
N ASP A 139 -31.75 -18.91 5.39
CA ASP A 139 -31.82 -18.92 6.86
C ASP A 139 -31.67 -17.53 7.50
N TYR A 140 -31.16 -16.56 6.73
CA TYR A 140 -30.94 -15.18 7.16
C TYR A 140 -31.50 -14.18 6.13
N PRO A 141 -32.84 -14.12 5.96
CA PRO A 141 -33.45 -13.21 5.00
C PRO A 141 -33.17 -11.74 5.38
N LYS A 142 -33.32 -10.82 4.42
CA LYS A 142 -33.14 -9.39 4.68
C LYS A 142 -33.94 -8.92 5.92
N ASN A 143 -33.38 -7.95 6.66
CA ASN A 143 -33.94 -7.39 7.90
C ASN A 143 -34.07 -8.38 9.07
N SER A 144 -33.32 -9.50 9.07
CA SER A 144 -33.26 -10.42 10.23
C SER A 144 -32.47 -9.88 11.42
N VAL A 145 -31.60 -8.90 11.20
CA VAL A 145 -30.80 -8.25 12.26
C VAL A 145 -31.70 -7.56 13.28
N THR A 146 -31.33 -7.62 14.56
CA THR A 146 -32.04 -6.95 15.67
C THR A 146 -31.20 -5.82 16.29
N PRO A 147 -31.82 -4.87 17.03
CA PRO A 147 -31.11 -3.75 17.66
C PRO A 147 -30.00 -4.16 18.64
N GLU A 148 -30.07 -5.37 19.20
CA GLU A 148 -29.06 -5.89 20.14
C GLU A 148 -27.77 -6.33 19.44
N LEU A 149 -27.85 -6.62 18.13
CA LEU A 149 -26.72 -7.12 17.34
C LEU A 149 -25.84 -6.00 16.79
N THR A 150 -26.42 -4.83 16.50
CA THR A 150 -25.68 -3.70 15.93
C THR A 150 -26.20 -2.35 16.40
N LYS A 151 -25.29 -1.38 16.54
CA LYS A 151 -25.64 0.04 16.76
C LYS A 151 -26.12 0.73 15.49
N MET A 152 -25.85 0.15 14.32
CA MET A 152 -26.30 0.61 13.00
C MET A 152 -27.62 -0.06 12.58
N TYR A 153 -28.55 -0.20 13.52
CA TYR A 153 -29.83 -0.87 13.30
C TYR A 153 -30.84 0.01 12.55
N TYR A 154 -31.49 -0.55 11.52
CA TYR A 154 -32.63 0.08 10.85
C TYR A 154 -33.81 -0.90 10.79
N PRO A 155 -35.06 -0.42 10.94
CA PRO A 155 -36.24 -1.27 10.78
C PRO A 155 -36.39 -1.86 9.38
N ASP A 156 -35.80 -1.21 8.37
CA ASP A 156 -35.81 -1.67 6.98
C ASP A 156 -34.54 -1.25 6.22
N TYR A 157 -33.72 -2.23 5.86
CA TYR A 157 -32.54 -2.10 5.00
C TYR A 157 -32.95 -2.19 3.52
N SER A 158 -33.71 -1.19 3.08
CA SER A 158 -34.19 -1.10 1.69
C SER A 158 -33.08 -0.71 0.70
N GLN A 159 -33.31 -0.90 -0.61
CA GLN A 159 -32.42 -0.34 -1.63
C GLN A 159 -32.21 1.18 -1.48
N ALA A 160 -33.24 1.90 -1.03
CA ALA A 160 -33.16 3.35 -0.81
C ALA A 160 -32.17 3.71 0.32
N HIS A 161 -32.08 2.88 1.36
CA HIS A 161 -31.08 3.05 2.42
C HIS A 161 -29.66 2.99 1.86
N TYR A 162 -29.32 1.95 1.11
CA TYR A 162 -27.98 1.80 0.51
C TYR A 162 -27.70 2.84 -0.58
N ASN A 163 -28.72 3.23 -1.34
CA ASN A 163 -28.59 4.31 -2.31
C ASN A 163 -28.23 5.65 -1.61
N ASP A 164 -28.82 5.93 -0.44
CA ASP A 164 -28.46 7.10 0.35
C ASP A 164 -27.06 6.98 0.98
N LEU A 165 -26.73 5.81 1.55
CA LEU A 165 -25.41 5.51 2.11
C LEU A 165 -24.29 5.75 1.09
N LEU A 166 -24.46 5.26 -0.13
CA LEU A 166 -23.42 5.31 -1.16
C LEU A 166 -23.45 6.61 -1.96
N PHE A 167 -24.62 7.06 -2.40
CA PHE A 167 -24.74 8.04 -3.50
C PHE A 167 -25.43 9.36 -3.13
N SER A 168 -25.93 9.52 -1.90
CA SER A 168 -26.60 10.76 -1.48
C SER A 168 -25.62 11.93 -1.43
N SER A 169 -25.96 13.05 -2.08
CA SER A 169 -25.24 14.33 -1.91
C SER A 169 -25.52 15.03 -0.57
N LYS A 170 -26.47 14.52 0.23
CA LYS A 170 -26.96 15.14 1.47
C LYS A 170 -26.66 14.31 2.72
N GLY A 171 -25.89 13.23 2.59
CA GLY A 171 -25.70 12.23 3.63
C GLY A 171 -26.91 11.32 3.78
N TYR A 172 -26.79 10.32 4.66
CA TYR A 172 -27.82 9.32 4.93
C TYR A 172 -28.31 9.42 6.38
N ALA A 173 -29.52 8.93 6.64
CA ALA A 173 -30.12 8.95 7.96
C ALA A 173 -29.46 7.90 8.87
N GLY A 174 -29.11 8.30 10.09
CA GLY A 174 -28.68 7.39 11.15
C GLY A 174 -29.83 6.76 11.93
N PRO A 175 -29.58 5.70 12.73
CA PRO A 175 -30.60 4.96 13.48
C PRO A 175 -31.44 5.80 14.45
N ASN A 176 -30.86 6.86 15.03
CA ASN A 176 -31.52 7.71 16.03
C ASN A 176 -31.84 9.11 15.49
N GLY A 177 -31.95 9.25 14.16
CA GLY A 177 -32.25 10.53 13.51
C GLY A 177 -31.03 11.41 13.26
N GLU A 178 -29.83 10.88 13.46
CA GLU A 178 -28.58 11.51 13.02
C GLU A 178 -28.54 11.65 11.49
N ARG A 179 -27.59 12.43 10.99
CA ARG A 179 -27.28 12.51 9.56
C ARG A 179 -25.78 12.26 9.37
N PHE A 180 -25.46 11.11 8.82
CA PHE A 180 -24.10 10.66 8.57
C PHE A 180 -23.65 11.04 7.16
N ILE A 181 -22.33 11.13 6.98
CA ILE A 181 -21.72 11.39 5.67
C ILE A 181 -21.94 10.19 4.75
N SER A 182 -22.34 10.40 3.50
CA SER A 182 -22.37 9.32 2.51
C SER A 182 -20.97 9.05 1.95
N MET A 183 -20.77 7.89 1.35
CA MET A 183 -19.53 7.59 0.62
C MET A 183 -19.26 8.63 -0.49
N ARG A 184 -20.30 9.06 -1.22
CA ARG A 184 -20.19 10.15 -2.19
C ARG A 184 -19.66 11.44 -1.58
N GLN A 185 -20.21 11.88 -0.45
CA GLN A 185 -19.76 13.11 0.20
C GLN A 185 -18.32 13.00 0.70
N PHE A 186 -17.91 11.82 1.17
CA PHE A 186 -16.53 11.55 1.55
C PHE A 186 -15.58 11.79 0.36
N TYR A 187 -15.84 11.12 -0.77
CA TYR A 187 -15.02 11.25 -1.97
C TYR A 187 -15.06 12.65 -2.61
N GLU A 188 -16.21 13.32 -2.60
CA GLU A 188 -16.33 14.71 -3.06
C GLU A 188 -15.54 15.69 -2.17
N GLN A 189 -15.44 15.43 -0.86
CA GLN A 189 -14.59 16.23 0.03
C GLN A 189 -13.10 15.93 -0.20
N GLN A 190 -12.69 14.65 -0.20
CA GLN A 190 -11.29 14.25 -0.34
C GLN A 190 -10.66 14.65 -1.67
N SER A 191 -11.45 14.62 -2.74
CA SER A 191 -11.00 14.98 -4.09
C SER A 191 -11.15 16.47 -4.41
N GLY A 192 -11.59 17.29 -3.45
CA GLY A 192 -11.81 18.71 -3.71
C GLY A 192 -12.86 18.98 -4.80
N GLN A 193 -13.92 18.16 -4.86
CA GLN A 193 -14.97 18.20 -5.89
C GLN A 193 -14.51 17.80 -7.32
N SER A 194 -13.36 17.11 -7.45
CA SER A 194 -12.91 16.61 -8.76
C SER A 194 -13.35 15.18 -9.06
N TYR A 195 -13.80 14.45 -8.04
CA TYR A 195 -14.25 13.07 -8.15
C TYR A 195 -15.52 12.83 -7.33
N SER A 196 -16.41 11.98 -7.83
CA SER A 196 -17.65 11.60 -7.16
C SER A 196 -18.05 10.19 -7.60
N VAL A 197 -18.88 9.53 -6.80
CA VAL A 197 -19.45 8.23 -7.13
C VAL A 197 -20.95 8.33 -7.37
N ARG A 198 -21.43 7.49 -8.27
CA ARG A 198 -22.86 7.29 -8.58
C ARG A 198 -23.09 5.81 -8.85
N GLY A 199 -24.34 5.38 -8.97
CA GLY A 199 -24.60 3.97 -9.23
C GLY A 199 -26.06 3.59 -9.10
N GLN A 200 -26.27 2.29 -9.01
CA GLN A 200 -27.58 1.67 -8.80
C GLN A 200 -27.44 0.54 -7.79
N VAL A 201 -28.48 0.36 -6.98
CA VAL A 201 -28.59 -0.75 -6.01
C VAL A 201 -29.56 -1.79 -6.57
N ALA A 202 -29.10 -3.03 -6.67
CA ALA A 202 -29.86 -4.19 -7.17
C ALA A 202 -30.17 -5.18 -6.04
N GLY A 203 -31.18 -6.03 -6.23
CA GLY A 203 -31.62 -7.00 -5.22
C GLY A 203 -32.59 -6.42 -4.19
N TRP A 204 -32.92 -7.06 -3.09
CA TRP A 204 -32.32 -8.26 -2.53
C TRP A 204 -32.49 -9.51 -3.40
N TYR A 205 -31.39 -10.21 -3.59
CA TYR A 205 -31.32 -11.51 -4.22
C TYR A 205 -31.01 -12.58 -3.18
N THR A 206 -31.71 -13.71 -3.23
CA THR A 206 -31.48 -14.77 -2.24
C THR A 206 -30.44 -15.76 -2.75
N ALA A 207 -29.42 -16.02 -1.92
CA ALA A 207 -28.38 -17.00 -2.18
C ALA A 207 -28.95 -18.44 -2.14
N ARG A 208 -28.24 -19.39 -2.75
CA ARG A 208 -28.70 -20.80 -2.81
C ARG A 208 -28.51 -21.56 -1.51
N LYS A 209 -27.57 -21.13 -0.66
CA LYS A 209 -27.20 -21.80 0.60
C LYS A 209 -27.32 -20.84 1.77
N ASP A 210 -27.26 -21.40 2.97
CA ASP A 210 -27.35 -20.69 4.23
C ASP A 210 -26.12 -19.81 4.49
N ALA A 211 -26.28 -18.75 5.29
CA ALA A 211 -25.25 -17.74 5.54
C ALA A 211 -23.91 -18.36 6.00
N ALA A 212 -23.98 -19.32 6.91
CA ALA A 212 -22.80 -19.98 7.47
C ALA A 212 -21.98 -20.78 6.44
N TYR A 213 -22.56 -21.19 5.31
CA TYR A 213 -21.79 -21.83 4.24
C TYR A 213 -20.81 -20.84 3.59
N TYR A 214 -21.29 -19.61 3.35
CA TYR A 214 -20.50 -18.57 2.67
C TYR A 214 -19.51 -17.87 3.60
N GLY A 215 -19.86 -17.68 4.87
CA GLY A 215 -18.98 -17.08 5.88
C GLY A 215 -18.08 -18.08 6.62
N SER A 216 -18.08 -19.37 6.23
CA SER A 216 -17.25 -20.37 6.91
C SER A 216 -15.76 -20.11 6.70
N ASN A 217 -15.01 -20.03 7.80
CA ASN A 217 -13.55 -19.93 7.83
C ASN A 217 -12.80 -21.17 7.31
N GLN A 218 -13.52 -22.16 6.77
CA GLN A 218 -12.96 -23.39 6.21
C GLN A 218 -13.06 -23.44 4.68
N ASN A 219 -13.79 -22.52 4.05
CA ASN A 219 -13.96 -22.49 2.60
C ASN A 219 -13.68 -21.11 2.01
N GLU A 220 -12.42 -20.89 1.63
CA GLU A 220 -11.92 -19.63 1.06
C GLU A 220 -12.58 -19.24 -0.27
N THR A 221 -13.28 -20.15 -0.93
CA THR A 221 -13.92 -19.90 -2.24
C THR A 221 -15.41 -19.59 -2.16
N ALA A 222 -16.05 -19.79 -1.01
CA ALA A 222 -17.49 -19.70 -0.89
C ALA A 222 -18.02 -18.29 -1.19
N VAL A 223 -17.34 -17.23 -0.75
CA VAL A 223 -17.72 -15.85 -1.09
C VAL A 223 -17.68 -15.60 -2.60
N ARG A 224 -16.69 -16.15 -3.33
CA ARG A 224 -16.66 -16.06 -4.81
C ARG A 224 -17.85 -16.77 -5.44
N GLU A 225 -18.34 -17.86 -4.85
CA GLU A 225 -19.59 -18.52 -5.29
C GLU A 225 -20.78 -17.59 -5.08
N LEU A 226 -20.89 -16.95 -3.91
CA LEU A 226 -21.95 -15.98 -3.59
C LEU A 226 -22.00 -14.83 -4.61
N VAL A 227 -20.85 -14.23 -4.92
CA VAL A 227 -20.75 -13.13 -5.90
C VAL A 227 -21.20 -13.60 -7.29
N LYS A 228 -20.77 -14.78 -7.73
CA LYS A 228 -21.20 -15.35 -9.03
C LYS A 228 -22.70 -15.63 -9.07
N GLU A 229 -23.28 -16.13 -7.98
CA GLU A 229 -24.73 -16.32 -7.87
C GLU A 229 -25.49 -14.99 -7.94
N ALA A 230 -25.00 -13.95 -7.27
CA ALA A 230 -25.58 -12.63 -7.29
C ALA A 230 -25.54 -12.00 -8.70
N LEU A 231 -24.40 -12.12 -9.39
CA LEU A 231 -24.23 -11.65 -10.77
C LEU A 231 -25.18 -12.35 -11.75
N ALA A 232 -25.40 -13.66 -11.59
CA ALA A 232 -26.36 -14.39 -12.41
C ALA A 232 -27.80 -13.91 -12.20
N GLN A 233 -28.15 -13.48 -10.98
CA GLN A 233 -29.47 -12.90 -10.69
C GLN A 233 -29.59 -11.48 -11.25
N VAL A 234 -28.54 -10.66 -11.13
CA VAL A 234 -28.48 -9.34 -11.78
C VAL A 234 -28.66 -9.44 -13.30
N ALA A 235 -27.99 -10.39 -13.95
CA ALA A 235 -28.12 -10.60 -15.40
C ALA A 235 -29.55 -10.93 -15.85
N ALA A 236 -30.38 -11.46 -14.94
CA ALA A 236 -31.79 -11.76 -15.19
C ALA A 236 -32.74 -10.62 -14.78
N ASP A 237 -32.25 -9.57 -14.11
CA ASP A 237 -33.05 -8.41 -13.70
C ASP A 237 -33.15 -7.38 -14.83
N PRO A 238 -34.34 -7.19 -15.44
CA PRO A 238 -34.51 -6.23 -16.54
C PRO A 238 -34.36 -4.76 -16.10
N ALA A 239 -34.29 -4.47 -14.79
CA ALA A 239 -34.03 -3.13 -14.28
C ALA A 239 -32.54 -2.74 -14.26
N ILE A 240 -31.64 -3.69 -14.54
CA ILE A 240 -30.19 -3.46 -14.54
C ILE A 240 -29.65 -3.60 -15.97
N ASP A 241 -29.06 -2.52 -16.47
CA ASP A 241 -28.28 -2.55 -17.72
C ASP A 241 -26.79 -2.61 -17.37
N LEU A 242 -26.19 -3.79 -17.56
CA LEU A 242 -24.78 -4.02 -17.24
C LEU A 242 -23.81 -3.17 -18.08
N ALA A 243 -24.22 -2.72 -19.27
CA ALA A 243 -23.42 -1.83 -20.10
C ALA A 243 -23.18 -0.47 -19.44
N GLU A 244 -24.03 -0.08 -18.48
CA GLU A 244 -23.82 1.16 -17.74
C GLU A 244 -22.64 1.10 -16.78
N PHE A 245 -22.17 -0.09 -16.40
CA PHE A 245 -21.12 -0.32 -15.40
C PHE A 245 -19.81 -0.85 -16.00
N ASP A 246 -19.68 -0.81 -17.33
CA ASP A 246 -18.44 -1.05 -18.09
C ASP A 246 -18.09 0.27 -18.80
N GLN A 247 -17.25 1.08 -18.17
CA GLN A 247 -16.82 2.40 -18.67
C GLN A 247 -15.29 2.55 -18.67
N GLU A 248 -14.57 1.67 -17.98
CA GLU A 248 -13.14 1.80 -17.71
C GLU A 248 -12.35 0.52 -18.00
N ASP A 249 -11.22 0.67 -18.69
CA ASP A 249 -10.21 -0.37 -18.83
C ASP A 249 -9.23 -0.23 -17.67
N ARG A 250 -9.66 -0.66 -16.48
CA ARG A 250 -8.89 -0.50 -15.23
C ARG A 250 -7.49 -1.11 -15.34
N TYR A 251 -7.34 -2.17 -16.13
CA TYR A 251 -6.10 -2.96 -16.27
C TYR A 251 -5.33 -2.70 -17.56
N ASP A 252 -5.82 -1.82 -18.45
CA ASP A 252 -5.27 -1.63 -19.79
C ASP A 252 -5.12 -2.99 -20.50
N LEU A 253 -6.25 -3.72 -20.58
CA LEU A 253 -6.34 -5.07 -21.11
C LEU A 253 -5.81 -5.13 -22.54
N ASN A 254 -6.12 -4.12 -23.35
CA ASN A 254 -5.67 -4.01 -24.75
C ASN A 254 -4.26 -3.38 -24.91
N GLY A 255 -3.69 -2.81 -23.86
CA GLY A 255 -2.32 -2.27 -23.85
C GLY A 255 -2.13 -0.96 -24.60
N ASN A 256 -3.20 -0.23 -24.93
CA ASN A 256 -3.13 1.03 -25.66
C ASN A 256 -2.86 2.25 -24.75
N GLY A 257 -2.92 2.08 -23.43
CA GLY A 257 -2.68 3.11 -22.43
C GLY A 257 -3.85 4.06 -22.17
N ASN A 258 -5.00 3.88 -22.83
CA ASN A 258 -6.26 4.55 -22.57
C ASN A 258 -7.10 3.72 -21.58
N ARG A 259 -7.32 4.25 -20.37
CA ARG A 259 -8.11 3.56 -19.33
C ARG A 259 -9.54 4.10 -19.22
N ASP A 260 -9.85 5.17 -19.95
CA ASP A 260 -11.17 5.79 -19.97
C ASP A 260 -12.00 5.26 -21.17
N GLU A 261 -12.08 3.93 -21.31
CA GLU A 261 -12.84 3.22 -22.33
C GLU A 261 -13.35 1.88 -21.79
N PRO A 262 -14.48 1.34 -22.29
CA PRO A 262 -14.99 0.06 -21.83
C PRO A 262 -14.13 -1.12 -22.31
N ASP A 263 -14.02 -2.16 -21.48
CA ASP A 263 -13.23 -3.37 -21.75
C ASP A 263 -14.06 -4.66 -21.63
N GLY A 264 -15.34 -4.56 -21.30
CA GLY A 264 -16.26 -5.68 -21.08
C GLY A 264 -16.26 -6.21 -19.65
N LEU A 265 -15.47 -5.64 -18.75
CA LEU A 265 -15.50 -5.90 -17.31
C LEU A 265 -16.40 -4.87 -16.60
N ILE A 266 -17.14 -5.33 -15.60
CA ILE A 266 -17.83 -4.43 -14.67
C ILE A 266 -16.78 -3.70 -13.83
N ASP A 267 -16.77 -2.36 -13.91
CA ASP A 267 -15.73 -1.48 -13.37
C ASP A 267 -15.61 -1.62 -11.84
N HIS A 268 -16.74 -1.46 -11.13
CA HIS A 268 -16.83 -1.35 -9.67
C HIS A 268 -18.04 -2.12 -9.13
N LEU A 269 -17.79 -3.16 -8.35
CA LEU A 269 -18.81 -4.06 -7.79
C LEU A 269 -18.77 -4.08 -6.26
N MET A 270 -19.91 -3.74 -5.63
CA MET A 270 -20.08 -3.77 -4.17
C MET A 270 -21.19 -4.73 -3.78
N ILE A 271 -20.90 -5.68 -2.91
CA ILE A 271 -21.85 -6.69 -2.44
C ILE A 271 -22.21 -6.42 -0.99
N PHE A 272 -23.50 -6.38 -0.66
CA PHE A 272 -23.98 -6.29 0.71
C PHE A 272 -24.67 -7.58 1.11
N HIS A 273 -24.21 -8.25 2.16
CA HIS A 273 -24.87 -9.45 2.69
C HIS A 273 -25.78 -9.12 3.87
N SER A 274 -26.84 -9.90 4.09
CA SER A 274 -27.90 -9.61 5.08
C SER A 274 -27.53 -9.77 6.56
N SER A 275 -26.30 -10.22 6.88
CA SER A 275 -25.85 -10.44 8.26
C SER A 275 -24.91 -9.34 8.75
N VAL A 276 -24.73 -9.25 10.08
CA VAL A 276 -23.63 -8.46 10.69
C VAL A 276 -22.30 -9.09 10.29
N GLY A 277 -21.29 -8.24 10.04
CA GLY A 277 -19.96 -8.67 9.62
C GLY A 277 -19.16 -9.27 10.76
N GLU A 278 -18.31 -10.25 10.47
CA GLU A 278 -17.46 -10.88 11.48
C GLU A 278 -16.46 -9.89 12.10
N GLU A 279 -16.06 -8.87 11.35
CA GLU A 279 -15.24 -7.74 11.82
C GLU A 279 -15.93 -6.92 12.91
N ALA A 280 -17.27 -6.96 12.97
CA ALA A 280 -18.10 -6.39 14.03
C ALA A 280 -18.62 -7.47 15.01
N GLY A 281 -17.92 -8.61 15.11
CA GLY A 281 -18.26 -9.73 16.00
C GLY A 281 -19.31 -10.70 15.46
N GLY A 282 -19.76 -10.53 14.21
CA GLY A 282 -20.59 -11.49 13.47
C GLY A 282 -22.02 -11.66 13.99
N GLY A 283 -22.46 -10.82 14.92
CA GLY A 283 -23.79 -10.88 15.53
C GLY A 283 -24.11 -12.26 16.13
N ASP A 284 -25.18 -12.88 15.62
CA ASP A 284 -25.62 -14.21 16.00
C ASP A 284 -24.96 -15.35 15.19
N LEU A 285 -24.34 -15.05 14.04
CA LEU A 285 -23.53 -16.00 13.27
C LEU A 285 -22.10 -16.16 13.84
N GLY A 286 -21.62 -15.15 14.58
CA GLY A 286 -20.27 -15.13 15.14
C GLY A 286 -19.21 -15.36 14.06
N GLU A 287 -18.31 -16.32 14.27
CA GLU A 287 -17.22 -16.63 13.32
C GLU A 287 -17.67 -17.24 11.98
N ASN A 288 -18.98 -17.49 11.79
CA ASN A 288 -19.53 -17.94 10.51
C ASN A 288 -20.15 -16.78 9.70
N ALA A 289 -20.06 -15.53 10.20
CA ALA A 289 -20.36 -14.36 9.40
C ALA A 289 -19.26 -14.11 8.36
N ILE A 290 -19.60 -13.43 7.27
CA ILE A 290 -18.61 -12.97 6.30
C ILE A 290 -17.88 -11.76 6.91
N TRP A 291 -16.56 -11.72 6.74
CA TRP A 291 -15.72 -10.57 7.08
C TRP A 291 -15.68 -9.60 5.89
N ALA A 292 -15.87 -8.29 6.11
CA ALA A 292 -15.82 -7.29 5.03
C ALA A 292 -14.44 -7.24 4.34
N HIS A 293 -14.41 -7.29 3.01
CA HIS A 293 -13.15 -7.26 2.26
C HIS A 293 -13.31 -6.88 0.78
N ARG A 294 -12.20 -6.45 0.17
CA ARG A 294 -11.97 -6.40 -1.28
C ARG A 294 -11.20 -7.64 -1.73
N TRP A 295 -11.63 -8.25 -2.83
CA TRP A 295 -10.94 -9.39 -3.44
C TRP A 295 -11.29 -9.52 -4.92
N ASN A 296 -10.91 -10.64 -5.56
CA ASN A 296 -11.26 -10.93 -6.94
C ASN A 296 -11.74 -12.37 -7.16
N LEU A 297 -12.43 -12.61 -8.28
CA LEU A 297 -12.99 -13.92 -8.66
C LEU A 297 -11.95 -14.96 -9.11
N GLY A 298 -10.65 -14.64 -9.02
CA GLY A 298 -9.51 -15.47 -9.42
C GLY A 298 -9.12 -15.30 -10.89
N ALA A 299 -10.11 -15.23 -11.77
CA ALA A 299 -9.97 -14.84 -13.16
C ALA A 299 -11.23 -14.05 -13.59
N PRO A 300 -11.17 -13.23 -14.65
CA PRO A 300 -12.37 -12.66 -15.26
C PRO A 300 -13.46 -13.71 -15.44
N TYR A 301 -14.63 -13.46 -14.86
CA TYR A 301 -15.77 -14.35 -14.87
C TYR A 301 -16.82 -13.83 -15.86
N PRO A 302 -16.97 -14.47 -17.04
CA PRO A 302 -18.07 -14.15 -17.96
C PRO A 302 -19.41 -14.41 -17.27
N ILE A 303 -20.29 -13.42 -17.28
CA ILE A 303 -21.60 -13.44 -16.63
C ILE A 303 -22.60 -14.09 -17.60
N PRO A 304 -23.08 -15.33 -17.32
CA PRO A 304 -23.93 -16.06 -18.26
C PRO A 304 -25.24 -15.32 -18.56
N GLY A 305 -25.66 -15.36 -19.82
CA GLY A 305 -26.93 -14.75 -20.27
C GLY A 305 -26.82 -13.26 -20.62
N THR A 306 -25.63 -12.68 -20.51
CA THR A 306 -25.37 -11.28 -20.90
C THR A 306 -24.79 -11.19 -22.31
N SER A 307 -24.76 -9.98 -22.88
CA SER A 307 -24.05 -9.72 -24.13
C SER A 307 -23.31 -8.39 -24.03
N SER A 308 -22.00 -8.43 -24.21
CA SER A 308 -21.13 -7.25 -24.25
C SER A 308 -20.61 -7.04 -25.67
N PRO A 309 -20.63 -5.79 -26.19
CA PRO A 309 -19.94 -5.45 -27.42
C PRO A 309 -18.42 -5.30 -27.23
N ASN A 310 -17.94 -5.26 -25.99
CA ASN A 310 -16.56 -5.00 -25.60
C ASN A 310 -15.92 -6.23 -24.92
N GLY A 311 -14.61 -6.39 -25.07
CA GLY A 311 -13.84 -7.44 -24.39
C GLY A 311 -13.82 -8.81 -25.09
N ASP A 312 -12.89 -9.67 -24.67
CA ASP A 312 -12.69 -11.04 -25.19
C ASP A 312 -13.21 -12.11 -24.21
N PHE A 313 -14.37 -11.87 -23.61
CA PHE A 313 -15.00 -12.77 -22.63
C PHE A 313 -16.08 -13.65 -23.27
N GLY A 314 -15.88 -14.02 -24.54
CA GLY A 314 -16.87 -14.79 -25.31
C GLY A 314 -18.15 -14.00 -25.65
N GLY A 315 -18.04 -12.67 -25.79
CA GLY A 315 -19.14 -11.77 -26.12
C GLY A 315 -20.11 -11.48 -24.98
N GLN A 316 -19.71 -11.74 -23.72
CA GLN A 316 -20.49 -11.50 -22.50
C GLN A 316 -19.83 -10.40 -21.68
N PHE A 317 -20.60 -9.72 -20.83
CA PHE A 317 -19.99 -8.94 -19.76
C PHE A 317 -19.30 -9.89 -18.79
N ALA A 318 -18.22 -9.43 -18.16
CA ALA A 318 -17.51 -10.18 -17.15
C ALA A 318 -17.33 -9.36 -15.87
N ALA A 319 -17.09 -10.03 -14.75
CA ALA A 319 -16.71 -9.40 -13.50
C ALA A 319 -15.38 -9.98 -13.02
N TYR A 320 -14.62 -9.22 -12.24
CA TYR A 320 -13.36 -9.70 -11.69
C TYR A 320 -13.15 -9.26 -10.25
N ASP A 321 -12.98 -7.96 -10.02
CA ASP A 321 -12.90 -7.41 -8.67
C ASP A 321 -14.28 -7.32 -8.03
N TYR A 322 -14.32 -7.49 -6.71
CA TYR A 322 -15.49 -7.21 -5.91
C TYR A 322 -15.08 -6.73 -4.53
N THR A 323 -15.95 -5.96 -3.91
CA THR A 323 -15.93 -5.70 -2.48
C THR A 323 -17.19 -6.32 -1.86
N ILE A 324 -17.10 -6.76 -0.60
CA ILE A 324 -18.24 -7.29 0.14
C ILE A 324 -18.29 -6.69 1.54
N GLN A 325 -19.46 -6.24 1.96
CA GLN A 325 -19.72 -5.58 3.24
C GLN A 325 -20.98 -6.14 3.91
N PRO A 326 -21.13 -6.04 5.23
CA PRO A 326 -22.32 -6.48 5.93
C PRO A 326 -23.51 -5.53 5.80
N ILE A 327 -24.67 -6.00 6.25
CA ILE A 327 -25.93 -5.26 6.22
C ILE A 327 -25.85 -3.92 6.96
N ASP A 328 -25.02 -3.86 8.01
CA ASP A 328 -24.87 -2.73 8.93
C ASP A 328 -23.64 -1.85 8.64
N ALA A 329 -23.03 -2.01 7.46
CA ALA A 329 -21.89 -1.22 7.01
C ALA A 329 -22.20 0.28 7.00
N ALA A 330 -21.28 1.06 7.58
CA ALA A 330 -21.29 2.51 7.50
C ALA A 330 -20.43 3.02 6.32
N ALA A 331 -20.48 4.33 6.07
CA ALA A 331 -19.78 4.93 4.94
C ALA A 331 -18.26 4.74 4.99
N GLY A 332 -17.67 4.60 6.18
CA GLY A 332 -16.23 4.38 6.36
C GLY A 332 -15.74 3.06 5.78
N VAL A 333 -16.43 1.94 6.05
CA VAL A 333 -16.11 0.63 5.47
C VAL A 333 -16.28 0.67 3.95
N CYS A 334 -17.41 1.21 3.47
CA CYS A 334 -17.66 1.33 2.01
C CYS A 334 -16.58 2.18 1.31
N ALA A 335 -16.16 3.28 1.94
CA ALA A 335 -15.17 4.18 1.37
C ALA A 335 -13.75 3.60 1.39
N HIS A 336 -13.40 2.86 2.44
CA HIS A 336 -12.13 2.13 2.56
C HIS A 336 -12.00 1.09 1.44
N GLU A 337 -13.00 0.21 1.31
CA GLU A 337 -12.98 -0.87 0.32
C GLU A 337 -12.92 -0.33 -1.11
N TYR A 338 -13.65 0.76 -1.38
CA TYR A 338 -13.54 1.43 -2.67
C TYR A 338 -12.19 2.11 -2.90
N GLY A 339 -11.46 2.47 -1.84
CA GLY A 339 -10.08 2.95 -1.94
C GLY A 339 -9.17 1.91 -2.61
N HIS A 340 -9.38 0.63 -2.30
CA HIS A 340 -8.71 -0.48 -2.98
C HIS A 340 -9.12 -0.63 -4.44
N ASP A 341 -10.40 -0.44 -4.77
CA ASP A 341 -10.86 -0.44 -6.17
C ASP A 341 -10.15 0.64 -7.00
N LEU A 342 -9.82 1.78 -6.37
CA LEU A 342 -9.02 2.87 -6.97
C LEU A 342 -7.49 2.59 -6.99
N GLY A 343 -7.04 1.47 -6.43
CA GLY A 343 -5.65 1.01 -6.45
C GLY A 343 -4.81 1.40 -5.23
N LEU A 344 -5.43 1.88 -4.15
CA LEU A 344 -4.72 2.15 -2.89
C LEU A 344 -4.42 0.83 -2.14
N PRO A 345 -3.22 0.69 -1.55
CA PRO A 345 -2.89 -0.42 -0.67
C PRO A 345 -3.45 -0.17 0.74
N ASP A 346 -3.46 -1.23 1.54
CA ASP A 346 -3.56 -1.08 2.98
C ASP A 346 -2.33 -0.40 3.55
N GLU A 347 -2.56 0.54 4.46
CA GLU A 347 -1.51 1.27 5.16
C GLU A 347 -1.18 0.65 6.53
N TYR A 348 -1.85 -0.44 6.91
CA TYR A 348 -1.67 -1.10 8.19
C TYR A 348 -0.71 -2.30 8.20
N ASP A 349 -0.39 -2.82 9.38
CA ASP A 349 0.32 -4.10 9.51
C ASP A 349 -0.58 -5.27 9.11
N THR A 350 -0.58 -5.59 7.82
CA THR A 350 -1.45 -6.61 7.22
C THR A 350 -1.14 -8.06 7.65
N LYS A 351 -0.04 -8.28 8.38
CA LYS A 351 0.28 -9.57 9.01
C LYS A 351 0.00 -9.59 10.51
N TYR A 352 -0.43 -8.48 11.10
CA TYR A 352 -0.65 -8.34 12.54
C TYR A 352 0.57 -8.87 13.30
N SER A 353 1.74 -8.49 12.80
CA SER A 353 3.02 -8.98 13.27
C SER A 353 3.39 -8.34 14.60
N GLY A 354 2.95 -7.10 14.85
CA GLY A 354 3.19 -6.34 16.08
C GLY A 354 1.93 -5.82 16.77
N LYS A 355 2.08 -4.73 17.53
CA LYS A 355 1.04 -4.00 18.29
C LYS A 355 0.36 -2.87 17.49
N GLY A 356 0.44 -2.94 16.17
CA GLY A 356 -0.10 -1.96 15.22
C GLY A 356 0.98 -1.04 14.65
N GLU A 357 0.77 -0.61 13.42
CA GLU A 357 1.64 0.31 12.70
C GLU A 357 1.41 1.78 13.10
N PRO A 358 2.39 2.67 12.92
CA PRO A 358 2.23 4.10 13.17
C PRO A 358 1.48 4.77 12.00
N VAL A 359 0.23 4.38 11.78
CA VAL A 359 -0.75 5.03 10.88
C VAL A 359 -2.09 5.12 11.61
N ALA A 360 -2.68 3.97 11.94
CA ALA A 360 -3.94 3.88 12.67
C ALA A 360 -5.02 4.85 12.15
N THR A 361 -5.71 5.56 13.04
CA THR A 361 -6.85 6.41 12.71
C THR A 361 -6.47 7.70 11.96
N TRP A 362 -5.19 7.92 11.66
CA TRP A 362 -4.76 9.05 10.83
C TRP A 362 -5.14 8.91 9.35
N SER A 363 -5.40 7.69 8.87
CA SER A 363 -5.77 7.42 7.49
C SER A 363 -6.93 6.44 7.41
N ILE A 364 -7.86 6.69 6.47
CA ILE A 364 -8.92 5.72 6.15
C ILE A 364 -8.38 4.39 5.66
N MET A 365 -7.19 4.33 5.04
CA MET A 365 -6.56 3.07 4.58
C MET A 365 -5.88 2.28 5.72
N SER A 366 -6.16 2.66 6.97
CA SER A 366 -5.93 1.90 8.20
C SER A 366 -7.23 1.99 9.03
N SER A 367 -7.15 2.13 10.36
CA SER A 367 -8.33 2.17 11.25
C SER A 367 -9.14 3.47 11.17
N GLY A 368 -8.76 4.42 10.31
CA GLY A 368 -9.51 5.64 10.06
C GLY A 368 -10.91 5.41 9.49
N SER A 369 -11.15 4.24 8.90
CA SER A 369 -12.44 3.78 8.39
C SER A 369 -13.48 3.52 9.50
N TRP A 370 -13.05 3.33 10.75
CA TRP A 370 -13.93 3.05 11.91
C TRP A 370 -14.13 4.21 12.88
N ALA A 371 -13.64 5.40 12.55
CA ALA A 371 -13.90 6.58 13.37
C ALA A 371 -15.40 6.96 13.40
N GLY A 372 -15.80 7.61 14.48
CA GLY A 372 -17.18 8.03 14.76
C GLY A 372 -17.68 7.59 16.14
N VAL A 373 -18.69 8.30 16.65
CA VAL A 373 -19.38 7.90 17.89
C VAL A 373 -19.97 6.50 17.76
N ILE A 374 -20.61 6.25 16.60
CA ILE A 374 -20.88 4.92 16.08
C ILE A 374 -19.77 4.62 15.07
N GLY A 375 -19.09 3.49 15.23
CA GLY A 375 -17.95 3.13 14.40
C GLY A 375 -18.27 3.19 12.91
N GLY A 376 -17.36 3.81 12.15
CA GLY A 376 -17.41 3.95 10.69
C GLY A 376 -18.36 5.00 10.14
N THR A 377 -19.05 5.76 10.99
CA THR A 377 -19.98 6.83 10.57
C THR A 377 -19.28 8.18 10.32
N GLU A 378 -18.06 8.36 10.84
CA GLU A 378 -17.24 9.57 10.67
C GLU A 378 -15.82 9.19 10.21
N PRO A 379 -15.65 8.55 9.03
CA PRO A 379 -14.33 8.13 8.58
C PRO A 379 -13.39 9.32 8.41
N THR A 380 -12.12 9.14 8.80
CA THR A 380 -11.07 10.16 8.64
C THR A 380 -10.58 10.26 7.20
N GLY A 381 -9.85 11.32 6.85
CA GLY A 381 -9.32 11.50 5.49
C GLY A 381 -8.27 10.47 5.08
N PHE A 382 -7.95 10.45 3.78
CA PHE A 382 -6.80 9.70 3.25
C PHE A 382 -5.47 10.30 3.75
N SER A 383 -4.46 9.43 3.90
CA SER A 383 -3.07 9.86 4.05
C SER A 383 -2.63 10.76 2.88
N PRO A 384 -1.61 11.61 3.06
CA PRO A 384 -1.10 12.41 1.95
C PRO A 384 -0.50 11.54 0.84
N TRP A 385 0.07 10.38 1.17
CA TRP A 385 0.59 9.43 0.17
C TRP A 385 -0.53 8.85 -0.70
N ALA A 386 -1.65 8.45 -0.09
CA ALA A 386 -2.82 7.97 -0.83
C ALA A 386 -3.39 9.07 -1.75
N LYS A 387 -3.44 10.32 -1.28
CA LYS A 387 -3.85 11.45 -2.12
C LYS A 387 -2.87 11.74 -3.26
N GLU A 388 -1.56 11.57 -3.06
CA GLU A 388 -0.55 11.67 -4.14
C GLU A 388 -0.80 10.62 -5.21
N PHE A 389 -1.06 9.37 -4.81
CA PHE A 389 -1.39 8.27 -5.71
C PHE A 389 -2.65 8.55 -6.51
N LEU A 390 -3.74 8.96 -5.84
CA LEU A 390 -5.02 9.27 -6.50
C LEU A 390 -4.90 10.46 -7.45
N GLN A 391 -4.16 11.51 -7.09
CA GLN A 391 -3.88 12.64 -7.97
C GLN A 391 -3.13 12.20 -9.24
N ALA A 392 -2.16 11.30 -9.12
CA ALA A 392 -1.40 10.78 -10.26
C ALA A 392 -2.19 9.78 -11.12
N SER A 393 -3.09 9.02 -10.49
CA SER A 393 -3.94 8.01 -11.15
C SER A 393 -5.11 8.65 -11.90
N LEU A 394 -5.86 9.54 -11.23
CA LEU A 394 -7.17 10.04 -11.68
C LEU A 394 -7.12 11.51 -12.12
N GLY A 395 -6.03 12.24 -11.87
CA GLY A 395 -5.97 13.68 -12.05
C GLY A 395 -6.89 14.41 -11.05
N GLY A 396 -7.43 15.57 -11.42
CA GLY A 396 -8.37 16.29 -10.55
C GLY A 396 -7.68 17.16 -9.49
N ASN A 397 -8.20 17.14 -8.27
CA ASN A 397 -7.84 18.03 -7.15
C ASN A 397 -7.73 17.28 -5.82
N TRP A 398 -7.16 16.07 -5.82
CA TRP A 398 -6.94 15.27 -4.60
C TRP A 398 -5.81 15.81 -3.75
N LEU A 399 -4.77 16.35 -4.38
CA LEU A 399 -3.63 16.91 -3.68
C LEU A 399 -2.89 17.95 -4.50
N HIS A 400 -2.57 19.07 -3.87
CA HIS A 400 -1.55 20.00 -4.35
C HIS A 400 -0.62 20.41 -3.21
N GLY A 401 0.62 20.74 -3.55
CA GLY A 401 1.59 21.07 -2.53
C GLY A 401 2.98 21.33 -3.06
N SER A 402 3.84 21.86 -2.18
CA SER A 402 5.23 22.14 -2.50
C SER A 402 6.07 20.87 -2.54
N ASN A 403 6.97 20.78 -3.54
CA ASN A 403 7.95 19.72 -3.67
C ASN A 403 9.36 20.28 -3.44
N VAL A 404 10.00 19.87 -2.36
CA VAL A 404 11.22 20.48 -1.86
C VAL A 404 12.34 19.45 -1.93
N GLN A 405 13.49 19.82 -2.50
CA GLN A 405 14.70 19.02 -2.37
C GLN A 405 15.42 19.42 -1.09
N LEU A 406 15.87 18.45 -0.30
CA LEU A 406 16.64 18.73 0.93
C LEU A 406 17.88 19.59 0.63
N ALA A 407 18.51 19.42 -0.53
CA ALA A 407 19.66 20.20 -0.98
C ALA A 407 19.35 21.70 -1.20
N ASP A 408 18.10 22.05 -1.47
CA ASP A 408 17.66 23.43 -1.75
C ASP A 408 17.23 24.19 -0.48
N LEU A 409 17.24 23.53 0.67
CA LEU A 409 16.86 24.14 1.95
C LEU A 409 17.95 25.07 2.48
N ASN A 410 17.55 26.30 2.79
CA ASN A 410 18.41 27.29 3.43
C ASN A 410 18.56 26.99 4.94
N PRO A 411 19.75 27.19 5.54
CA PRO A 411 19.93 27.16 6.99
C PRO A 411 19.02 28.13 7.79
N ARG A 412 18.58 29.23 7.17
CA ARG A 412 17.61 30.17 7.74
C ARG A 412 16.15 29.69 7.66
N GLY A 413 15.90 28.64 6.89
CA GLY A 413 14.59 28.01 6.67
C GLY A 413 13.74 28.66 5.58
N ASN A 414 12.92 27.83 4.95
CA ASN A 414 11.89 28.20 3.97
C ASN A 414 10.52 28.12 4.64
N VAL A 415 9.66 29.10 4.39
CA VAL A 415 8.32 29.20 4.99
C VAL A 415 7.29 28.56 4.07
N TYR A 416 6.42 27.73 4.64
CA TYR A 416 5.28 27.13 3.95
C TYR A 416 4.01 27.32 4.76
N MET A 417 2.91 27.51 4.04
CA MET A 417 1.56 27.60 4.58
C MET A 417 0.83 26.31 4.21
N LEU A 418 0.20 25.67 5.18
CA LEU A 418 -0.57 24.44 5.00
C LEU A 418 -2.03 24.72 5.30
N ASP A 419 -2.93 24.32 4.41
CA ASP A 419 -4.37 24.26 4.70
C ASP A 419 -4.73 22.89 5.28
N GLN A 420 -5.83 22.81 6.03
CA GLN A 420 -6.28 21.55 6.62
C GLN A 420 -6.60 20.49 5.55
N ALA A 421 -6.11 19.26 5.75
CA ALA A 421 -6.08 18.21 4.72
C ALA A 421 -7.46 17.71 4.25
N ASN A 422 -8.53 18.03 5.01
CA ASN A 422 -9.91 17.63 4.70
C ASN A 422 -10.64 18.59 3.75
N ASP A 423 -10.05 19.73 3.40
CA ASP A 423 -10.61 20.76 2.54
C ASP A 423 -9.57 21.19 1.49
N LYS A 424 -9.99 21.93 0.46
CA LYS A 424 -9.10 22.54 -0.52
C LYS A 424 -9.10 24.05 -0.41
N GLY A 425 -7.92 24.61 -0.18
CA GLY A 425 -7.69 26.04 -0.07
C GLY A 425 -6.55 26.50 -0.96
N ARG A 426 -6.20 27.78 -0.80
CA ARG A 426 -5.15 28.42 -1.62
C ARG A 426 -3.73 28.15 -1.15
N ASN A 427 -3.52 27.58 0.03
CA ASN A 427 -2.19 27.18 0.50
C ASN A 427 -1.93 25.72 0.12
N ASP A 428 -0.77 25.17 0.51
CA ASP A 428 -0.44 23.78 0.18
C ASP A 428 -1.29 22.82 1.02
N ASP A 429 -1.72 21.69 0.45
CA ASP A 429 -2.28 20.59 1.25
C ASP A 429 -1.15 19.81 1.95
N VAL A 430 0.01 19.74 1.29
CA VAL A 430 1.19 19.01 1.73
C VAL A 430 2.48 19.73 1.36
N VAL A 431 3.51 19.59 2.18
CA VAL A 431 4.89 19.90 1.81
C VAL A 431 5.68 18.60 1.76
N ARG A 432 6.08 18.19 0.55
CA ARG A 432 6.92 17.02 0.31
C ARG A 432 8.39 17.39 0.36
N ILE A 433 9.16 16.70 1.18
CA ILE A 433 10.59 16.95 1.40
C ILE A 433 11.37 15.72 0.94
N ASN A 434 11.94 15.80 -0.25
CA ASN A 434 12.77 14.76 -0.86
C ASN A 434 14.12 14.67 -0.17
N LEU A 435 14.48 13.46 0.23
CA LEU A 435 15.78 13.15 0.81
C LEU A 435 16.70 12.54 -0.26
N PRO A 436 18.04 12.55 -0.04
CA PRO A 436 18.96 11.80 -0.88
C PRO A 436 18.55 10.32 -0.95
N ALA A 437 18.63 9.69 -2.13
CA ALA A 437 18.17 8.31 -2.29
C ALA A 437 18.84 7.35 -1.28
N LYS A 438 18.00 6.55 -0.61
CA LYS A 438 18.42 5.54 0.37
C LYS A 438 19.13 4.41 -0.37
N GLN A 439 20.36 4.10 0.03
CA GLN A 439 21.09 2.94 -0.50
C GLN A 439 20.67 1.69 0.28
N VAL A 440 20.19 0.69 -0.44
CA VAL A 440 19.67 -0.57 0.13
C VAL A 440 20.49 -1.72 -0.45
N PRO A 441 20.95 -2.68 0.38
CA PRO A 441 21.70 -3.82 -0.13
C PRO A 441 20.93 -4.58 -1.22
N LEU A 442 21.58 -4.86 -2.35
CA LEU A 442 21.03 -5.60 -3.48
C LEU A 442 21.75 -6.94 -3.67
N ASN A 443 23.00 -6.91 -4.15
CA ASN A 443 23.89 -8.06 -4.25
C ASN A 443 25.33 -7.58 -4.00
N PRO A 444 26.06 -8.05 -2.98
CA PRO A 444 27.44 -7.61 -2.78
C PRO A 444 28.36 -8.04 -3.96
N PRO A 445 29.30 -7.18 -4.40
CA PRO A 445 30.31 -7.56 -5.39
C PRO A 445 31.06 -8.83 -4.99
N TYR A 446 31.50 -9.63 -5.97
CA TYR A 446 32.26 -10.85 -5.69
C TYR A 446 33.62 -10.50 -5.10
N ALA A 447 34.28 -9.50 -5.70
CA ALA A 447 35.53 -8.92 -5.24
C ALA A 447 35.44 -7.38 -5.34
N GLY A 448 36.36 -6.69 -4.67
CA GLY A 448 36.45 -5.23 -4.76
C GLY A 448 35.25 -4.48 -4.18
N GLN A 449 34.93 -3.34 -4.78
CA GLN A 449 33.83 -2.43 -4.39
C GLN A 449 32.71 -2.38 -5.43
N TYR A 450 32.94 -2.87 -6.66
CA TYR A 450 31.97 -2.75 -7.74
C TYR A 450 31.84 -4.02 -8.57
N GLN A 451 30.71 -4.13 -9.25
CA GLN A 451 30.41 -5.17 -10.24
C GLN A 451 29.63 -4.54 -11.40
N TYR A 452 29.43 -5.26 -12.49
CA TYR A 452 28.50 -4.86 -13.54
C TYR A 452 27.11 -5.44 -13.29
N HIS A 453 26.09 -4.60 -13.35
CA HIS A 453 24.68 -4.99 -13.25
C HIS A 453 23.96 -4.75 -14.58
N GLY A 454 23.29 -5.78 -15.08
CA GLY A 454 22.51 -5.74 -16.32
C GLY A 454 21.23 -4.94 -16.22
N GLY A 455 20.83 -4.50 -15.01
CA GLY A 455 19.61 -3.75 -14.75
C GLY A 455 18.47 -4.62 -14.24
N LYS A 456 17.38 -3.95 -13.84
CA LYS A 456 16.15 -4.54 -13.31
C LYS A 456 14.96 -3.81 -13.92
N GLY A 457 14.06 -4.54 -14.58
CA GLY A 457 12.89 -3.97 -15.25
C GLY A 457 12.41 -4.81 -16.42
N ASN A 458 11.33 -4.36 -17.04
CA ASN A 458 10.67 -5.04 -18.15
C ASN A 458 11.08 -4.42 -19.50
N ASN A 459 11.05 -5.24 -20.56
CA ASN A 459 11.40 -4.89 -21.94
C ASN A 459 12.82 -4.32 -22.06
N LEU A 460 13.75 -4.83 -21.26
CA LEU A 460 15.14 -4.39 -21.31
C LEU A 460 15.88 -5.07 -22.49
N ASP A 461 16.81 -4.34 -23.09
CA ASP A 461 17.85 -4.86 -23.97
C ASP A 461 19.16 -4.17 -23.61
N ASN A 462 19.65 -4.49 -22.41
CA ASN A 462 20.85 -3.89 -21.86
C ASN A 462 22.06 -4.68 -22.31
N ARG A 463 23.12 -3.99 -22.74
CA ARG A 463 24.32 -4.59 -23.32
C ARG A 463 25.57 -3.97 -22.73
N MET A 464 26.66 -4.74 -22.76
CA MET A 464 28.01 -4.20 -22.70
C MET A 464 28.88 -4.93 -23.72
N SER A 465 29.64 -4.17 -24.51
CA SER A 465 30.33 -4.71 -25.70
C SER A 465 31.79 -4.29 -25.79
N LEU A 466 32.64 -5.18 -26.32
CA LEU A 466 34.05 -4.94 -26.58
C LEU A 466 34.44 -5.50 -27.96
N LYS A 467 35.24 -4.74 -28.71
CA LYS A 467 35.93 -5.28 -29.90
C LYS A 467 37.20 -5.98 -29.46
N LEU A 468 37.32 -7.26 -29.82
CA LEU A 468 38.42 -8.13 -29.42
C LEU A 468 39.15 -8.65 -30.66
N ASP A 469 40.47 -8.51 -30.67
CA ASP A 469 41.33 -9.08 -31.72
C ASP A 469 41.93 -10.40 -31.23
N LEU A 470 41.51 -11.51 -31.85
CA LEU A 470 42.05 -12.84 -31.61
C LEU A 470 43.05 -13.25 -32.70
N GLY A 471 43.55 -12.29 -33.49
CA GLY A 471 44.56 -12.50 -34.51
C GLY A 471 45.81 -13.20 -33.97
N GLY A 472 46.22 -14.28 -34.64
CA GLY A 472 47.39 -15.07 -34.25
C GLY A 472 47.20 -15.97 -33.04
N ARG A 473 46.00 -16.03 -32.45
CA ARG A 473 45.67 -16.93 -31.33
C ARG A 473 45.14 -18.28 -31.82
N GLN A 474 45.31 -19.35 -31.03
CA GLN A 474 44.82 -20.69 -31.35
C GLN A 474 43.65 -21.15 -30.48
N SER A 475 43.52 -20.59 -29.27
CA SER A 475 42.50 -20.91 -28.29
C SER A 475 42.11 -19.64 -27.53
N SER A 476 40.85 -19.52 -27.13
CA SER A 476 40.41 -18.41 -26.28
C SER A 476 39.15 -18.75 -25.50
N SER A 477 39.02 -18.20 -24.29
CA SER A 477 37.83 -18.32 -23.46
C SER A 477 37.49 -16.98 -22.79
N LEU A 478 36.19 -16.80 -22.53
CA LEU A 478 35.67 -15.76 -21.64
C LEU A 478 35.29 -16.43 -20.32
N LEU A 479 35.81 -15.87 -19.23
CA LEU A 479 35.52 -16.26 -17.85
C LEU A 479 34.95 -15.06 -17.09
N PHE A 480 33.99 -15.29 -16.21
CA PHE A 480 33.54 -14.28 -15.25
C PHE A 480 32.81 -14.92 -14.08
N LYS A 481 32.68 -14.19 -12.98
CA LYS A 481 31.75 -14.52 -11.90
C LYS A 481 30.38 -13.99 -12.27
N ALA A 482 29.37 -14.85 -12.16
CA ALA A 482 27.98 -14.52 -12.41
C ALA A 482 27.15 -14.71 -11.14
N TRP A 483 26.35 -13.70 -10.80
CA TRP A 483 25.23 -13.85 -9.89
C TRP A 483 23.98 -13.43 -10.65
N TYR A 484 22.90 -14.21 -10.58
CA TYR A 484 21.70 -13.86 -11.30
C TYR A 484 20.43 -14.36 -10.61
N GLN A 485 19.40 -13.53 -10.71
CA GLN A 485 18.02 -13.85 -10.37
C GLN A 485 17.15 -13.24 -11.47
N ILE A 486 16.69 -14.11 -12.37
CA ILE A 486 16.11 -13.78 -13.67
C ILE A 486 14.81 -14.59 -13.81
N GLU A 487 13.74 -14.00 -14.36
CA GLU A 487 12.46 -14.71 -14.54
C GLU A 487 12.65 -15.97 -15.40
N ASP A 488 12.34 -17.13 -14.83
CA ASP A 488 12.76 -18.41 -15.41
C ASP A 488 12.03 -18.73 -16.72
N GLY A 489 12.78 -18.81 -17.81
CA GLY A 489 12.28 -19.10 -19.15
C GLY A 489 11.59 -17.93 -19.84
N PHE A 490 11.69 -16.72 -19.28
CA PHE A 490 11.14 -15.49 -19.86
C PHE A 490 12.25 -14.46 -20.14
N ASP A 491 13.13 -14.26 -19.18
CA ASP A 491 14.25 -13.32 -19.25
C ASP A 491 15.58 -14.06 -19.42
N TYR A 492 16.55 -13.45 -20.10
CA TYR A 492 17.81 -14.12 -20.42
C TYR A 492 19.03 -13.19 -20.34
N GLY A 493 20.06 -13.66 -19.62
CA GLY A 493 21.43 -13.20 -19.74
C GLY A 493 22.18 -13.96 -20.85
N ARG A 494 22.90 -13.30 -21.74
CA ARG A 494 23.53 -13.94 -22.91
C ARG A 494 24.92 -13.40 -23.18
N VAL A 495 25.77 -14.27 -23.74
CA VAL A 495 27.04 -13.90 -24.37
C VAL A 495 26.87 -14.02 -25.88
N LEU A 496 27.17 -12.94 -26.60
CA LEU A 496 27.04 -12.86 -28.04
C LEU A 496 28.42 -12.62 -28.66
N VAL A 497 28.69 -13.31 -29.77
CA VAL A 497 29.85 -13.06 -30.63
C VAL A 497 29.34 -12.62 -31.99
N ASN A 498 29.72 -11.40 -32.40
CA ASN A 498 29.27 -10.77 -33.64
C ASN A 498 27.73 -10.70 -33.79
N GLY A 499 27.03 -10.61 -32.65
CA GLY A 499 25.56 -10.52 -32.60
C GLY A 499 24.83 -11.85 -32.44
N GLU A 500 25.53 -12.98 -32.47
CA GLU A 500 24.92 -14.30 -32.32
C GLU A 500 25.17 -14.86 -30.91
N PRO A 501 24.15 -15.36 -30.20
CA PRO A 501 24.31 -15.93 -28.86
C PRO A 501 25.06 -17.28 -28.91
N ILE A 502 25.94 -17.50 -27.94
CA ILE A 502 26.79 -18.71 -27.87
C ILE A 502 26.53 -19.49 -26.57
N PRO A 503 26.66 -20.83 -26.57
CA PRO A 503 26.49 -21.63 -25.37
C PRO A 503 27.68 -21.46 -24.40
N GLY A 504 27.40 -21.59 -23.11
CA GLY A 504 28.38 -21.67 -22.02
C GLY A 504 27.93 -22.67 -20.97
N ASN A 505 28.72 -22.83 -19.90
CA ASN A 505 28.43 -23.79 -18.84
C ASN A 505 27.14 -23.49 -18.03
N LEU A 506 26.67 -22.24 -18.04
CA LEU A 506 25.46 -21.79 -17.32
C LEU A 506 24.23 -21.62 -18.23
N THR A 507 24.37 -21.83 -19.54
CA THR A 507 23.28 -21.56 -20.49
C THR A 507 22.37 -22.77 -20.71
N THR A 508 21.10 -22.51 -20.98
CA THR A 508 20.14 -23.47 -21.53
C THR A 508 19.65 -23.04 -22.92
N SER A 509 19.29 -24.02 -23.75
CA SER A 509 18.55 -23.82 -25.01
C SER A 509 17.04 -24.04 -24.84
N ASP A 510 16.59 -24.37 -23.63
CA ASP A 510 15.18 -24.59 -23.35
C ASP A 510 14.43 -23.26 -23.41
N ASP A 511 13.39 -23.23 -24.25
CA ASP A 511 12.49 -22.09 -24.43
C ASP A 511 11.04 -22.54 -24.21
N PRO A 512 10.66 -22.88 -22.96
CA PRO A 512 9.34 -23.43 -22.64
C PRO A 512 8.21 -22.44 -22.96
N ASN A 513 8.51 -21.14 -22.88
CA ASN A 513 7.55 -20.07 -23.10
C ASN A 513 7.57 -19.51 -24.53
N ARG A 514 8.43 -20.06 -25.41
CA ARG A 514 8.54 -19.70 -26.83
C ARG A 514 8.82 -18.22 -27.06
N ILE A 515 9.65 -17.63 -26.19
CA ILE A 515 10.04 -16.23 -26.26
C ILE A 515 10.95 -15.98 -27.46
N GLY A 516 11.73 -16.98 -27.88
CA GLY A 516 12.55 -16.92 -29.08
C GLY A 516 13.87 -16.17 -28.91
N PHE A 517 14.36 -16.00 -27.68
CA PHE A 517 15.64 -15.33 -27.40
C PHE A 517 16.88 -16.22 -27.61
N GLY A 518 16.70 -17.52 -27.83
CA GLY A 518 17.79 -18.48 -28.08
C GLY A 518 18.51 -18.93 -26.81
N VAL A 519 19.76 -19.38 -26.96
CA VAL A 519 20.57 -19.90 -25.83
C VAL A 519 20.93 -18.79 -24.84
N GLY A 520 20.79 -19.05 -23.54
CA GLY A 520 21.08 -18.06 -22.50
C GLY A 520 20.98 -18.58 -21.07
N ILE A 521 21.38 -17.72 -20.14
CA ILE A 521 21.30 -17.90 -18.68
C ILE A 521 19.93 -17.39 -18.22
N THR A 522 19.20 -18.23 -17.48
CA THR A 522 17.88 -17.93 -16.90
C THR A 522 17.78 -18.54 -15.49
N GLY A 523 16.82 -18.09 -14.68
CA GLY A 523 16.55 -18.63 -13.34
C GLY A 523 17.40 -17.98 -12.25
N ASN A 524 17.83 -18.78 -11.25
CA ASN A 524 18.52 -18.26 -10.06
C ASN A 524 19.83 -19.03 -9.79
N SER A 525 20.93 -18.30 -9.60
CA SER A 525 22.25 -18.87 -9.33
C SER A 525 22.48 -19.25 -7.85
N ASN A 526 21.65 -18.75 -6.93
CA ASN A 526 21.79 -18.90 -5.47
C ASN A 526 23.16 -18.45 -4.92
N GLY A 527 23.78 -17.46 -5.54
CA GLY A 527 25.11 -16.96 -5.20
C GLY A 527 26.00 -16.74 -6.42
N TRP A 528 27.23 -16.30 -6.18
CA TRP A 528 28.24 -16.14 -7.24
C TRP A 528 28.70 -17.52 -7.73
N THR A 529 28.64 -17.74 -9.04
CA THR A 529 29.11 -18.95 -9.72
C THR A 529 30.03 -18.60 -10.88
N ASP A 530 30.81 -19.58 -11.33
CA ASP A 530 31.73 -19.43 -12.45
C ASP A 530 31.00 -19.58 -13.79
N ALA A 531 31.15 -18.58 -14.66
CA ALA A 531 30.67 -18.60 -16.03
C ALA A 531 31.86 -18.75 -16.98
N GLU A 532 31.76 -19.69 -17.92
CA GLU A 532 32.78 -20.04 -18.89
C GLU A 532 32.16 -20.22 -20.28
N PHE A 533 32.75 -19.53 -21.26
CA PHE A 533 32.34 -19.54 -22.66
C PHE A 533 33.55 -19.73 -23.57
N ASP A 534 33.45 -20.68 -24.51
CA ASP A 534 34.52 -20.96 -25.47
C ASP A 534 34.48 -19.95 -26.64
N LEU A 535 35.58 -19.23 -26.84
CA LEU A 535 35.78 -18.29 -27.94
C LEU A 535 36.71 -18.85 -29.02
N THR A 536 37.24 -20.06 -28.84
CA THR A 536 38.14 -20.75 -29.79
C THR A 536 37.58 -20.83 -31.22
N PRO A 537 36.27 -20.98 -31.47
CA PRO A 537 35.73 -20.97 -32.83
C PRO A 537 36.02 -19.69 -33.64
N TRP A 538 36.34 -18.58 -32.95
CA TRP A 538 36.71 -17.30 -33.57
C TRP A 538 38.19 -16.96 -33.47
N ALA A 539 39.04 -17.94 -33.10
CA ALA A 539 40.48 -17.77 -33.12
C ALA A 539 40.97 -17.28 -34.50
N GLY A 540 41.90 -16.32 -34.50
CA GLY A 540 42.41 -15.68 -35.72
C GLY A 540 41.52 -14.58 -36.32
N GLN A 541 40.40 -14.23 -35.69
CA GLN A 541 39.46 -13.22 -36.18
C GLN A 541 39.40 -11.99 -35.26
N GLN A 542 38.91 -10.87 -35.80
CA GLN A 542 38.41 -9.77 -34.98
C GLN A 542 36.92 -9.97 -34.74
N ILE A 543 36.50 -9.90 -33.47
CA ILE A 543 35.10 -10.10 -33.07
C ILE A 543 34.58 -8.93 -32.25
N THR A 544 33.25 -8.80 -32.20
CA THR A 544 32.56 -8.01 -31.17
C THR A 544 31.96 -8.96 -30.15
N LEU A 545 32.51 -8.95 -28.94
CA LEU A 545 32.01 -9.69 -27.79
C LEU A 545 31.00 -8.82 -27.05
N THR A 546 29.83 -9.37 -26.72
CA THR A 546 28.78 -8.64 -25.99
C THR A 546 28.18 -9.50 -24.89
N LEU A 547 28.05 -8.95 -23.69
CA LEU A 547 27.14 -9.46 -22.68
C LEU A 547 25.83 -8.69 -22.80
N GLN A 548 24.71 -9.41 -22.77
CA GLN A 548 23.38 -8.86 -22.95
C GLN A 548 22.44 -9.40 -21.87
N TYR A 549 21.66 -8.52 -21.26
CA TYR A 549 20.52 -8.88 -20.43
C TYR A 549 19.25 -8.38 -21.13
N GLN A 550 18.38 -9.32 -21.49
CA GLN A 550 17.13 -9.03 -22.16
C GLN A 550 15.96 -9.55 -21.31
N SER A 551 14.95 -8.70 -21.10
CA SER A 551 13.75 -9.05 -20.36
C SER A 551 12.47 -8.88 -21.16
N ASP A 552 11.47 -9.66 -20.82
CA ASP A 552 10.14 -9.59 -21.42
C ASP A 552 9.31 -8.45 -20.80
N GLY A 553 8.03 -8.37 -21.16
CA GLY A 553 7.15 -7.36 -20.61
C GLY A 553 6.70 -7.62 -19.16
N GLY A 554 7.05 -8.76 -18.57
CA GLY A 554 6.48 -9.45 -17.41
C GLY A 554 7.12 -9.12 -16.06
N VAL A 555 7.74 -10.11 -15.41
CA VAL A 555 8.21 -10.03 -14.02
C VAL A 555 9.69 -9.61 -13.98
N ALA A 556 9.97 -8.41 -13.48
CA ALA A 556 11.33 -7.94 -13.23
C ALA A 556 11.94 -8.48 -11.93
N GLU A 557 12.81 -9.48 -12.05
CA GLU A 557 13.68 -9.96 -10.97
C GLU A 557 14.95 -9.08 -10.83
N ASN A 558 15.92 -9.47 -9.99
CA ASN A 558 17.12 -8.64 -9.74
C ASN A 558 18.10 -8.58 -10.93
N GLY A 559 17.92 -9.41 -11.95
CA GLY A 559 18.68 -9.38 -13.21
C GLY A 559 20.02 -10.12 -13.13
N LEU A 560 20.92 -9.77 -14.05
CA LEU A 560 22.26 -10.37 -14.18
C LEU A 560 23.34 -9.47 -13.57
N PHE A 561 24.23 -10.06 -12.78
CA PHE A 561 25.42 -9.41 -12.22
C PHE A 561 26.66 -10.16 -12.66
N VAL A 562 27.70 -9.39 -12.99
CA VAL A 562 28.93 -9.88 -13.59
C VAL A 562 30.11 -9.20 -12.91
N ASP A 563 31.09 -10.00 -12.49
CA ASP A 563 32.31 -9.51 -11.84
C ASP A 563 33.52 -10.37 -12.25
N GLU A 564 34.73 -9.88 -12.00
CA GLU A 564 36.00 -10.56 -12.31
C GLU A 564 36.06 -11.11 -13.75
N LEU A 565 35.70 -10.28 -14.75
CA LEU A 565 35.75 -10.67 -16.15
C LEU A 565 37.19 -10.90 -16.60
N GLN A 566 37.45 -12.04 -17.24
CA GLN A 566 38.73 -12.38 -17.84
C GLN A 566 38.55 -12.95 -19.23
N ILE A 567 39.41 -12.51 -20.15
CA ILE A 567 39.54 -13.15 -21.47
C ILE A 567 40.92 -13.77 -21.53
N LEU A 568 40.96 -15.09 -21.69
CA LEU A 568 42.20 -15.84 -21.84
C LEU A 568 42.39 -16.22 -23.31
N ALA A 569 43.63 -16.19 -23.80
CA ALA A 569 43.97 -16.72 -25.11
C ALA A 569 45.37 -17.35 -25.11
N ASP A 570 45.47 -18.60 -25.55
CA ASP A 570 46.72 -19.39 -25.55
C ASP A 570 47.45 -19.42 -24.20
N GLY A 571 46.70 -19.33 -23.09
CA GLY A 571 47.22 -19.30 -21.72
C GLY A 571 47.57 -17.90 -21.19
N ASP A 572 47.52 -16.85 -22.03
CA ASP A 572 47.71 -15.46 -21.60
C ASP A 572 46.38 -14.79 -21.22
N THR A 573 46.40 -13.91 -20.22
CA THR A 573 45.28 -13.00 -19.94
C THR A 573 45.31 -11.80 -20.89
N LEU A 574 44.36 -11.73 -21.83
CA LEU A 574 44.19 -10.60 -22.74
C LEU A 574 43.47 -9.42 -22.08
N LEU A 575 42.51 -9.72 -21.20
CA LEU A 575 41.72 -8.74 -20.46
C LEU A 575 41.46 -9.25 -19.05
N SER A 576 41.51 -8.34 -18.08
CA SER A 576 40.95 -8.52 -16.74
C SER A 576 40.19 -7.25 -16.35
N ASP A 577 38.93 -7.38 -15.94
CA ASP A 577 38.07 -6.27 -15.54
C ASP A 577 37.14 -6.70 -14.39
N GLY A 578 37.49 -6.32 -13.16
CA GLY A 578 36.66 -6.48 -11.95
C GLY A 578 35.79 -5.25 -11.67
N ALA A 579 35.44 -4.46 -12.69
CA ALA A 579 34.64 -3.24 -12.59
C ALA A 579 35.23 -2.10 -11.72
N GLU A 580 36.41 -2.23 -11.11
CA GLU A 580 36.99 -1.21 -10.22
C GLU A 580 37.44 0.07 -10.92
N GLY A 581 37.91 -0.06 -12.17
CA GLY A 581 38.46 1.02 -12.97
C GLY A 581 37.46 1.68 -13.92
N SER A 582 37.98 2.23 -15.02
CA SER A 582 37.17 2.54 -16.20
C SER A 582 36.78 1.24 -16.88
N ALA A 583 35.51 1.13 -17.29
CA ALA A 583 35.02 -0.10 -17.89
C ALA A 583 35.77 -0.45 -19.18
N ALA A 584 36.22 -1.71 -19.31
CA ALA A 584 36.82 -2.20 -20.54
C ALA A 584 35.77 -2.35 -21.65
N PHE A 585 34.52 -2.61 -21.28
CA PHE A 585 33.38 -2.71 -22.18
C PHE A 585 32.70 -1.34 -22.36
N THR A 586 32.21 -1.09 -23.57
CA THR A 586 31.26 0.00 -23.80
C THR A 586 29.91 -0.40 -23.23
N LEU A 587 29.45 0.34 -22.20
CA LEU A 587 28.19 0.07 -21.52
C LEU A 587 27.01 0.72 -22.25
N ALA A 588 25.95 -0.04 -22.47
CA ALA A 588 24.69 0.40 -23.04
C ALA A 588 23.53 -0.24 -22.24
N GLY A 589 23.23 0.32 -21.07
CA GLY A 589 22.20 -0.18 -20.16
C GLY A 589 22.74 -0.98 -18.98
N PHE A 590 23.87 -1.70 -19.15
CA PHE A 590 24.65 -2.18 -18.02
C PHE A 590 25.24 -0.99 -17.24
N VAL A 591 25.34 -1.12 -15.91
CA VAL A 591 25.90 -0.10 -15.03
C VAL A 591 26.91 -0.70 -14.07
N LYS A 592 27.90 0.10 -13.68
CA LYS A 592 28.76 -0.21 -12.54
C LYS A 592 27.94 -0.04 -11.26
N ASN A 593 27.85 -1.08 -10.45
CA ASN A 593 27.02 -1.17 -9.25
C ASN A 593 27.91 -1.50 -8.03
N ASP A 594 27.68 -0.84 -6.90
CA ASP A 594 28.46 -0.99 -5.66
C ASP A 594 27.89 -2.05 -4.70
N GLY A 595 26.91 -2.81 -5.18
CA GLY A 595 26.14 -3.79 -4.44
C GLY A 595 24.88 -3.27 -3.77
N ASN A 596 24.53 -1.99 -3.98
CA ASN A 596 23.29 -1.39 -3.47
C ASN A 596 22.34 -1.01 -4.61
N GLU A 597 21.06 -0.90 -4.27
CA GLU A 597 20.06 -0.20 -5.07
C GLU A 597 19.63 1.11 -4.38
N ALA A 598 19.43 2.14 -5.17
CA ALA A 598 18.91 3.42 -4.69
C ALA A 598 17.38 3.37 -4.62
N LYS A 599 16.81 3.73 -3.48
CA LYS A 599 15.36 3.84 -3.25
C LYS A 599 14.99 5.25 -2.82
N ASP A 600 13.85 5.71 -3.30
CA ASP A 600 13.30 7.00 -2.90
C ASP A 600 12.75 6.94 -1.48
N HIS A 601 13.01 7.98 -0.71
CA HIS A 601 12.37 8.20 0.58
C HIS A 601 12.22 9.69 0.83
N TYR A 602 11.19 10.08 1.57
CA TYR A 602 10.81 11.48 1.75
C TYR A 602 9.87 11.68 2.93
N TYR A 603 9.74 12.93 3.37
CA TYR A 603 8.70 13.31 4.32
C TYR A 603 7.52 13.99 3.61
N LEU A 604 6.32 13.80 4.16
CA LEU A 604 5.11 14.55 3.80
C LEU A 604 4.60 15.26 5.06
N ALA A 605 4.66 16.58 5.07
CA ALA A 605 4.09 17.40 6.14
C ALA A 605 2.70 17.89 5.73
N GLU A 606 1.67 17.48 6.44
CA GLU A 606 0.28 17.93 6.24
C GLU A 606 -0.28 18.59 7.51
N TRP A 607 -1.42 19.26 7.41
CA TRP A 607 -2.09 19.88 8.55
C TRP A 607 -3.45 19.23 8.81
N ARG A 608 -3.66 18.67 10.01
CA ARG A 608 -4.88 17.95 10.39
C ARG A 608 -5.66 18.71 11.45
N ASN A 609 -6.98 18.71 11.32
CA ASN A 609 -7.90 19.44 12.19
C ASN A 609 -9.23 18.68 12.32
N HIS A 610 -10.05 18.99 13.32
CA HIS A 610 -11.36 18.35 13.56
C HIS A 610 -12.48 18.98 12.72
N ALA A 611 -12.30 18.96 11.40
CA ALA A 611 -13.21 19.55 10.42
C ALA A 611 -13.45 18.59 9.24
N GLY A 612 -14.57 18.77 8.52
CA GLY A 612 -14.95 17.89 7.41
C GLY A 612 -14.99 16.42 7.83
N VAL A 613 -14.37 15.54 7.03
CA VAL A 613 -14.20 14.11 7.34
C VAL A 613 -13.30 13.88 8.57
N ASP A 614 -12.35 14.77 8.84
CA ASP A 614 -11.42 14.64 9.97
C ASP A 614 -12.05 15.01 11.32
N LYS A 615 -13.36 15.30 11.37
CA LYS A 615 -14.12 15.29 12.63
C LYS A 615 -14.02 13.95 13.36
N GLY A 616 -13.89 12.85 12.62
CA GLY A 616 -13.72 11.50 13.18
C GLY A 616 -12.50 11.38 14.10
N LEU A 617 -11.44 12.17 13.87
CA LEU A 617 -10.27 12.20 14.76
C LEU A 617 -10.61 12.70 16.17
N ALA A 618 -11.73 13.40 16.38
CA ALA A 618 -12.20 13.77 17.71
C ALA A 618 -13.11 12.72 18.37
N HIS A 619 -13.55 11.72 17.61
CA HIS A 619 -14.57 10.75 17.99
C HIS A 619 -14.11 9.32 17.68
N ILE A 620 -13.02 8.88 18.31
CA ILE A 620 -12.51 7.52 18.14
C ILE A 620 -13.07 6.66 19.26
N ASN A 621 -13.97 5.73 18.94
CA ASN A 621 -14.57 4.86 19.95
C ASN A 621 -13.54 3.82 20.46
N VAL A 622 -13.38 3.76 21.78
CA VAL A 622 -12.60 2.77 22.52
C VAL A 622 -13.44 2.31 23.71
N ALA A 623 -14.05 1.13 23.61
CA ALA A 623 -14.90 0.55 24.65
C ALA A 623 -15.94 1.54 25.21
N ASP A 624 -16.74 2.14 24.31
CA ASP A 624 -17.78 3.15 24.60
C ASP A 624 -17.27 4.48 25.18
N GLN A 625 -15.96 4.71 25.17
CA GLN A 625 -15.34 5.99 25.47
C GLN A 625 -14.78 6.62 24.20
N LEU A 626 -14.72 7.95 24.15
CA LEU A 626 -14.16 8.65 23.00
C LEU A 626 -12.71 9.05 23.29
N MET A 627 -11.80 8.54 22.47
CA MET A 627 -10.44 9.01 22.33
C MET A 627 -10.38 10.07 21.21
N ARG A 628 -9.43 10.99 21.34
CA ARG A 628 -9.19 12.08 20.40
C ARG A 628 -7.75 11.99 19.92
N TYR A 629 -7.56 12.13 18.60
CA TYR A 629 -6.27 12.40 18.00
C TYR A 629 -6.06 13.90 17.88
N GLU A 630 -4.90 14.42 18.27
CA GLU A 630 -4.69 15.87 18.43
C GLU A 630 -4.37 16.60 17.11
N PRO A 631 -4.96 17.77 16.84
CA PRO A 631 -4.79 18.49 15.58
C PRO A 631 -3.44 19.22 15.52
N GLY A 632 -2.92 19.43 14.32
CA GLY A 632 -1.66 20.12 14.09
C GLY A 632 -0.97 19.69 12.80
N MET A 633 0.33 19.93 12.72
CA MET A 633 1.16 19.41 11.64
C MET A 633 1.43 17.92 11.89
N LEU A 634 0.90 17.06 11.03
CA LEU A 634 1.25 15.64 11.03
C LEU A 634 2.38 15.41 10.03
N LEU A 635 3.43 14.72 10.46
CA LEU A 635 4.59 14.43 9.64
C LEU A 635 4.62 12.95 9.31
N TRP A 636 4.60 12.62 8.02
CA TRP A 636 4.71 11.25 7.54
C TRP A 636 6.11 11.02 6.97
N TYR A 637 6.66 9.83 7.18
CA TYR A 637 7.86 9.35 6.51
C TYR A 637 7.48 8.23 5.55
N VAL A 638 7.91 8.37 4.29
CA VAL A 638 7.68 7.42 3.20
C VAL A 638 9.00 6.79 2.81
N ASP A 639 9.04 5.46 2.72
CA ASP A 639 10.24 4.69 2.38
C ASP A 639 9.94 3.63 1.32
N SER A 640 10.31 3.91 0.06
CA SER A 640 10.04 2.98 -1.05
C SER A 640 10.93 1.73 -1.04
N SER A 641 11.90 1.62 -0.11
CA SER A 641 12.62 0.36 0.09
C SER A 641 11.78 -0.70 0.79
N GLN A 642 10.69 -0.30 1.44
CA GLN A 642 9.79 -1.18 2.16
C GLN A 642 8.52 -1.39 1.33
N ALA A 643 8.05 -2.63 1.25
CA ALA A 643 6.84 -2.99 0.50
C ALA A 643 5.59 -3.10 1.38
N ASN A 644 5.75 -3.03 2.71
CA ASN A 644 4.70 -3.28 3.69
C ASN A 644 4.98 -2.53 5.01
N ASN A 645 4.04 -2.60 5.94
CA ASN A 645 4.12 -2.05 7.29
C ASN A 645 4.12 -3.15 8.37
N TRP A 646 4.79 -4.30 8.13
CA TRP A 646 4.90 -5.39 9.11
C TRP A 646 5.85 -5.07 10.26
N VAL A 647 5.46 -4.09 11.08
CA VAL A 647 6.29 -3.49 12.13
C VAL A 647 6.75 -4.45 13.23
N GLY A 648 6.12 -5.62 13.39
CA GLY A 648 6.64 -6.67 14.29
C GLY A 648 7.81 -7.46 13.70
N GLN A 649 7.99 -7.44 12.37
CA GLN A 649 9.15 -8.04 11.68
C GLN A 649 10.30 -7.06 11.52
N HIS A 650 9.98 -5.80 11.21
CA HIS A 650 10.96 -4.71 11.05
C HIS A 650 10.53 -3.44 11.82
N PRO A 651 10.62 -3.44 13.17
CA PRO A 651 10.15 -2.33 13.97
C PRO A 651 10.79 -0.99 13.62
N GLY A 652 9.96 0.07 13.57
CA GLY A 652 10.38 1.39 13.14
C GLY A 652 10.43 1.60 11.62
N GLU A 653 10.45 0.52 10.82
CA GLU A 653 10.47 0.55 9.36
C GLU A 653 9.09 0.26 8.76
N GLY A 654 8.93 0.57 7.48
CA GLY A 654 7.68 0.38 6.75
C GLY A 654 7.56 1.38 5.59
N PHE A 655 6.68 1.10 4.63
CA PHE A 655 6.57 1.93 3.43
C PHE A 655 6.02 3.34 3.73
N LEU A 656 5.20 3.47 4.78
CA LEU A 656 4.55 4.72 5.19
C LEU A 656 4.27 4.71 6.69
N GLY A 657 4.57 5.79 7.41
CA GLY A 657 3.94 6.04 8.71
C GLY A 657 4.24 7.40 9.31
N VAL A 658 3.49 7.74 10.35
CA VAL A 658 3.59 9.00 11.07
C VAL A 658 4.82 9.02 11.96
N VAL A 659 5.43 10.21 12.08
CA VAL A 659 6.45 10.53 13.05
C VAL A 659 5.76 11.13 14.26
N ASP A 660 5.83 10.43 15.39
CA ASP A 660 5.14 10.83 16.59
C ASP A 660 5.83 12.01 17.31
N GLY A 661 5.11 13.13 17.44
CA GLY A 661 5.59 14.33 18.11
C GLY A 661 5.88 14.13 19.59
N ASP A 662 5.17 13.25 20.29
CA ASP A 662 5.32 12.97 21.72
C ASP A 662 5.76 11.53 21.98
N GLN A 663 7.06 11.35 22.17
CA GLN A 663 7.67 10.03 22.31
C GLN A 663 7.45 9.37 23.70
N ARG A 664 6.43 9.78 24.46
CA ARG A 664 6.15 9.22 25.79
C ARG A 664 5.31 7.96 25.66
N THR A 665 5.89 6.84 26.08
CA THR A 665 5.18 5.56 26.12
C THR A 665 3.99 5.62 27.09
N LEU A 666 2.79 5.37 26.56
CA LEU A 666 1.57 5.15 27.31
C LEU A 666 1.46 3.68 27.78
N THR A 667 1.16 3.52 29.06
CA THR A 667 1.09 2.22 29.73
C THR A 667 -0.19 2.17 30.57
N TRP A 668 -0.91 1.05 30.49
CA TRP A 668 -2.08 0.78 31.33
C TRP A 668 -1.68 0.70 32.81
N SER A 669 -2.60 0.98 33.72
CA SER A 669 -2.33 0.97 35.16
C SER A 669 -1.96 -0.40 35.75
N ASP A 670 -2.09 -1.48 34.96
CA ASP A 670 -1.62 -2.82 35.28
C ASP A 670 -0.17 -3.10 34.82
N GLY A 671 0.46 -2.14 34.13
CA GLY A 671 1.83 -2.23 33.63
C GLY A 671 1.95 -2.64 32.17
N ALA A 672 0.85 -2.97 31.47
CA ALA A 672 0.90 -3.35 30.07
C ALA A 672 1.13 -2.12 29.15
N VAL A 673 2.10 -2.19 28.25
CA VAL A 673 2.34 -1.13 27.25
C VAL A 673 1.20 -1.13 26.23
N ALA A 674 0.54 0.03 26.08
CA ALA A 674 -0.59 0.20 25.18
C ALA A 674 -0.17 0.10 23.69
N GLY A 675 -1.06 -0.39 22.83
CA GLY A 675 -0.80 -0.53 21.40
C GLY A 675 -0.61 0.80 20.67
N THR A 676 -0.09 0.74 19.45
CA THR A 676 0.36 1.90 18.68
C THR A 676 -0.72 2.96 18.49
N ARG A 677 -1.99 2.56 18.30
CA ARG A 677 -3.13 3.50 18.17
C ARG A 677 -3.31 4.43 19.36
N TYR A 678 -2.84 4.04 20.55
CA TYR A 678 -2.86 4.91 21.72
C TYR A 678 -1.63 5.79 21.78
N GLN A 679 -0.46 5.26 21.40
CA GLN A 679 0.81 6.01 21.41
C GLN A 679 0.72 7.21 20.47
N ILE A 680 0.29 7.01 19.23
CA ILE A 680 0.34 8.05 18.19
C ILE A 680 -0.87 9.00 18.20
N HIS A 681 -1.68 8.98 19.28
CA HIS A 681 -2.87 9.83 19.38
C HIS A 681 -2.52 11.32 19.34
N ASP A 682 -1.35 11.67 19.84
CA ASP A 682 -0.84 13.02 19.92
C ASP A 682 0.42 13.24 19.08
N ALA A 683 0.56 12.44 18.00
CA ALA A 683 1.67 12.51 17.06
C ALA A 683 1.83 13.88 16.37
N ALA A 684 0.77 14.70 16.30
CA ALA A 684 0.81 15.98 15.62
C ALA A 684 1.69 17.02 16.37
N PHE A 685 2.49 17.75 15.60
CA PHE A 685 3.23 18.90 16.09
C PHE A 685 2.35 20.15 16.07
N GLY A 686 2.29 20.91 17.16
CA GLY A 686 1.36 22.04 17.30
C GLY A 686 1.83 23.11 18.28
N LEU A 687 1.15 24.28 18.32
CA LEU A 687 1.46 25.35 19.28
C LEU A 687 0.63 25.28 20.57
N GLY A 688 -0.56 24.67 20.51
CA GLY A 688 -1.54 24.62 21.59
C GLY A 688 -1.39 23.40 22.49
N PHE A 689 -1.83 23.51 23.74
CA PHE A 689 -1.88 22.35 24.65
C PHE A 689 -2.85 21.29 24.12
N GLN A 690 -2.43 20.04 24.22
CA GLN A 690 -3.24 18.86 23.91
C GLN A 690 -4.33 18.68 24.99
N ARG A 691 -5.29 17.77 24.77
CA ARG A 691 -6.23 17.37 25.82
C ARG A 691 -5.72 16.14 26.57
N PRO A 692 -6.03 16.01 27.87
CA PRO A 692 -5.78 14.78 28.58
C PRO A 692 -6.50 13.58 27.97
N LEU A 693 -5.87 12.41 28.04
CA LEU A 693 -6.47 11.11 27.82
C LEU A 693 -6.73 10.43 29.17
N ASP A 694 -7.94 9.92 29.41
CA ASP A 694 -8.27 9.10 30.59
C ASP A 694 -9.31 8.06 30.18
N LEU A 695 -8.81 6.86 29.82
CA LEU A 695 -9.63 5.73 29.39
C LEU A 695 -9.67 4.65 30.46
N LYS A 696 -10.85 4.07 30.66
CA LYS A 696 -11.04 2.94 31.57
C LYS A 696 -11.37 1.66 30.81
N HIS A 697 -10.50 0.67 30.92
CA HIS A 697 -10.73 -0.67 30.39
C HIS A 697 -11.79 -1.43 31.21
N PRO A 698 -12.58 -2.35 30.62
CA PRO A 698 -13.53 -3.20 31.36
C PRO A 698 -12.92 -4.02 32.50
N SER A 699 -11.63 -4.37 32.42
CA SER A 699 -10.88 -5.03 33.52
C SER A 699 -10.70 -4.13 34.76
N GLY A 700 -10.93 -2.83 34.63
CA GLY A 700 -10.63 -1.81 35.64
C GLY A 700 -9.29 -1.09 35.43
N SER A 701 -8.45 -1.55 34.49
CA SER A 701 -7.19 -0.88 34.13
C SER A 701 -7.45 0.49 33.52
N LEU A 702 -6.60 1.46 33.82
CA LEU A 702 -6.72 2.85 33.35
C LEU A 702 -5.55 3.19 32.42
N LEU A 703 -5.83 3.88 31.31
CA LEU A 703 -4.81 4.46 30.44
C LEU A 703 -4.93 5.98 30.54
N ARG A 704 -3.84 6.64 30.94
CA ARG A 704 -3.84 8.07 31.20
C ARG A 704 -2.68 8.77 30.54
N ASP A 705 -3.00 9.90 29.93
CA ASP A 705 -2.03 10.86 29.45
C ASP A 705 -2.39 12.26 29.95
N PHE A 706 -1.53 12.81 30.81
CA PHE A 706 -1.64 14.18 31.30
C PHE A 706 -0.48 15.06 30.81
N TRP A 707 0.36 14.54 29.91
CA TRP A 707 1.53 15.23 29.37
C TRP A 707 1.19 16.14 28.20
N ILE A 708 0.26 17.06 28.43
CA ILE A 708 -0.40 17.87 27.38
C ILE A 708 0.47 18.97 26.72
N THR A 709 1.78 18.96 26.92
CA THR A 709 2.66 20.04 26.45
C THR A 709 2.96 19.87 24.96
N PRO A 710 2.72 20.91 24.12
CA PRO A 710 2.89 20.77 22.68
C PRO A 710 4.33 20.56 22.23
N ASN A 711 4.52 19.66 21.28
CA ASN A 711 5.75 19.52 20.52
C ASN A 711 5.67 20.37 19.25
N ARG A 712 6.58 21.36 19.12
CA ARG A 712 6.54 22.35 18.02
C ARG A 712 7.55 22.09 16.91
N VAL A 713 8.53 21.25 17.18
CA VAL A 713 9.75 21.15 16.37
C VAL A 713 10.09 19.69 16.16
N PHE A 714 10.07 19.27 14.90
CA PHE A 714 10.71 18.05 14.43
C PHE A 714 12.19 18.32 14.14
N LYS A 715 13.04 17.36 14.51
CA LYS A 715 14.47 17.31 14.13
C LYS A 715 14.85 15.88 13.87
N ASP A 716 15.33 15.55 12.68
CA ASP A 716 15.76 14.19 12.35
C ASP A 716 16.93 13.67 13.20
N SER A 717 17.69 14.57 13.83
CA SER A 717 18.73 14.24 14.83
C SER A 717 18.17 13.72 16.18
N ARG A 718 16.85 13.63 16.36
CA ARG A 718 16.21 13.07 17.55
C ARG A 718 15.76 11.64 17.27
N SER A 719 15.77 10.81 18.30
CA SER A 719 15.12 9.49 18.20
C SER A 719 13.61 9.65 18.24
N TYR A 720 12.96 9.08 17.24
CA TYR A 720 11.50 8.85 17.19
C TYR A 720 11.15 7.37 17.32
N GLN A 721 12.10 6.58 17.85
CA GLN A 721 11.88 5.18 18.22
C GLN A 721 11.49 5.11 19.69
N SER A 722 10.50 4.26 20.00
CA SER A 722 10.19 3.84 21.38
C SER A 722 10.95 2.56 21.72
N LYS A 723 11.49 2.48 22.94
CA LYS A 723 12.15 1.25 23.42
C LYS A 723 11.15 0.23 23.94
N GLU A 724 10.07 0.71 24.54
CA GLU A 724 9.03 -0.11 25.16
C GLU A 724 8.02 -0.65 24.14
N ILE A 725 7.82 0.07 23.03
CA ILE A 725 7.00 -0.35 21.88
C ILE A 725 7.65 0.07 20.55
N PRO A 726 8.71 -0.62 20.10
CA PRO A 726 9.41 -0.30 18.85
C PRO A 726 8.49 -0.20 17.63
N ASP A 727 7.41 -0.98 17.62
CA ASP A 727 6.37 -1.02 16.59
C ASP A 727 5.72 0.34 16.32
N ALA A 728 5.55 1.17 17.36
CA ALA A 728 4.95 2.50 17.28
C ALA A 728 5.93 3.59 16.85
N GLY A 729 7.23 3.30 16.92
CA GLY A 729 8.28 4.25 16.58
C GLY A 729 8.53 4.37 15.09
N ARG A 730 9.41 5.31 14.74
CA ARG A 730 9.99 5.43 13.40
C ARG A 730 11.52 5.51 13.42
N LEU A 731 12.14 4.65 12.62
CA LEU A 731 13.56 4.68 12.32
C LEU A 731 13.80 5.72 11.22
N LEU A 732 14.39 6.86 11.58
CA LEU A 732 14.58 7.98 10.67
C LEU A 732 16.07 8.21 10.38
N PRO A 733 16.43 8.54 9.13
CA PRO A 733 17.79 8.94 8.78
C PRO A 733 18.07 10.38 9.24
N GLU A 734 19.31 10.65 9.64
CA GLU A 734 19.75 11.99 10.04
C GLU A 734 20.41 12.73 8.87
N TYR A 735 19.75 13.80 8.40
CA TYR A 735 20.22 14.66 7.32
C TYR A 735 20.28 16.15 7.70
N GLY A 736 20.07 16.48 8.98
CA GLY A 736 20.04 17.84 9.52
C GLY A 736 18.70 18.56 9.28
N LEU A 737 17.65 17.84 8.91
CA LEU A 737 16.32 18.37 8.67
C LEU A 737 15.66 18.82 9.98
N LYS A 738 15.12 20.04 9.95
CA LYS A 738 14.32 20.61 11.02
C LYS A 738 13.05 21.22 10.45
N ILE A 739 11.91 20.88 11.06
CA ILE A 739 10.61 21.47 10.74
C ILE A 739 10.05 22.10 11.99
N SER A 740 9.65 23.37 11.93
CA SER A 740 9.11 24.12 13.07
C SER A 740 7.72 24.66 12.75
N VAL A 741 6.73 24.34 13.58
CA VAL A 741 5.43 25.00 13.56
C VAL A 741 5.56 26.38 14.17
N THR A 742 5.18 27.43 13.44
CA THR A 742 5.43 28.83 13.84
C THR A 742 4.19 29.72 13.83
N GLY A 743 3.05 29.21 13.37
CA GLY A 743 1.79 29.94 13.38
C GLY A 743 0.63 28.99 13.09
N GLN A 744 -0.55 29.36 13.54
CA GLN A 744 -1.80 28.66 13.24
C GLN A 744 -2.96 29.64 13.20
N ALA A 745 -3.99 29.33 12.41
CA ALA A 745 -5.26 30.04 12.44
C ALA A 745 -5.99 29.78 13.76
N ARG A 746 -6.88 30.70 14.17
CA ARG A 746 -7.65 30.54 15.43
C ARG A 746 -8.57 29.32 15.40
N ASP A 747 -9.07 28.96 14.23
CA ASP A 747 -9.93 27.80 13.99
C ASP A 747 -9.15 26.55 13.55
N MET A 748 -7.82 26.60 13.62
CA MET A 748 -6.91 25.52 13.22
C MET A 748 -7.00 25.12 11.74
N SER A 749 -7.64 25.91 10.88
CA SER A 749 -7.84 25.55 9.47
C SER A 749 -6.60 25.77 8.57
N THR A 750 -5.62 26.53 9.06
CA THR A 750 -4.35 26.79 8.36
C THR A 750 -3.20 26.78 9.38
N GLY A 751 -2.07 26.20 9.00
CA GLY A 751 -0.80 26.19 9.74
C GLY A 751 0.35 26.85 8.97
N ARG A 752 1.38 27.30 9.68
CA ARG A 752 2.64 27.78 9.09
C ARG A 752 3.82 26.99 9.63
N ILE A 753 4.62 26.45 8.72
CA ILE A 753 5.83 25.70 9.04
C ILE A 753 7.07 26.40 8.46
N ILE A 754 8.20 26.22 9.14
CA ILE A 754 9.52 26.57 8.62
C ILE A 754 10.32 25.28 8.47
N VAL A 755 10.81 25.01 7.27
CA VAL A 755 11.63 23.84 6.95
C VAL A 755 13.05 24.31 6.67
N SER A 756 14.03 23.77 7.40
CA SER A 756 15.45 24.12 7.28
C SER A 756 16.33 22.89 7.32
N ARG A 757 17.55 23.01 6.79
CA ARG A 757 18.62 22.02 6.91
C ARG A 757 19.82 22.64 7.63
N HIS A 758 20.37 21.94 8.61
CA HIS A 758 21.48 22.40 9.45
C HIS A 758 22.76 21.61 9.24
#